data_AF-A0A7C1WMG2-F1
#
_entry.id   AF-A0A7C1WMG2-F1
#
_cell.length_a   1.000
_cell.length_b   1.000
_cell.length_c   1.000
_cell.angle_alpha   90.00
_cell.angle_beta   90.00
_cell.angle_gamma   90.00
#
_symmetry.space_group_name_H-M   'P 1'
#
loop_
_entity.id
_entity.type
_entity.pdbx_description
1 polymer ?
#
loop_
_entity_poly.entity_id
_entity_poly.type
_entity_poly.pdbx_seq_one_letter_code
_entity_poly.pdbx_strand_id
1 'polypeptide(L)'
;MSQKTLFKNINILFKEKAGDMAISALADKFRSLTDGLNSNRGICQNLRPIVTIYEEALLVLEEYITATGFKPGLLTLLKEIFGELEDLLTLQKSDERHSFLVVIPVADRPTMLKNCLESILRQCTDFNYGGKIVSDRTGDHTYARIAVLVMDDSKDRANINAHKTMARDITRAGLRTHHSGLAEQSGVVSEIPESFRKDLKHILGDCADGVRPHKGASVTRNIAYLWINGYLKTHPGKTLIYFIDSDEEFAIKVETENGSTDINLINYFYWLDKLFTSEDIEILTGKVVGDPPVSPAIMINTFLDDVLLFFKQISGCSADDPCIFHHQPSFRHTPAHYHDLVKLFGYKHSAQLRPFPCSTKGRHTVGEVFKTFSEKINGFFYGLHPTRETIYYYYGGPLNIAPARTVYTGNFVLRPEALRYVIPYADLKLRMAGPALGRLLKARIGERFVSANLPLLHKRTLATNHQGEFRSGINNQDRGMNLIDESIRQFWGDVLLFSVEELTKYGYPDTQLKLESLANIVNKTKEEMWRLYTQNNEAISEKMALLKDYLTNPEHWWNRSEGLKGAVDHYKTFCSSLEFNFGIQSKGYQELKDTFVRRDFSSRIAKALYDFYEDERLWHEVLNGDGLDDAAEEKPGSLSLTGFSVSGGL
;
A
#
# COMPACT_ATOMS: atom_id res chain seq x y z
N MET A 1 -6.93 -25.88 31.45
CA MET A 1 -6.01 -24.78 31.81
C MET A 1 -6.46 -24.18 33.15
N SER A 2 -5.57 -23.85 34.08
CA SER A 2 -5.98 -23.22 35.35
C SER A 2 -6.32 -21.74 35.13
N GLN A 3 -7.22 -21.13 35.91
CA GLN A 3 -7.53 -19.69 35.79
C GLN A 3 -6.29 -18.80 35.95
N LYS A 4 -5.40 -19.17 36.88
CA LYS A 4 -4.13 -18.46 37.11
C LYS A 4 -3.21 -18.52 35.89
N THR A 5 -3.34 -19.57 35.07
CA THR A 5 -2.62 -19.70 33.80
C THR A 5 -3.30 -18.91 32.68
N LEU A 6 -4.63 -18.89 32.64
CA LEU A 6 -5.42 -18.26 31.59
C LEU A 6 -5.43 -16.72 31.64
N PHE A 7 -5.35 -16.15 32.85
CA PHE A 7 -5.44 -14.69 33.08
C PHE A 7 -4.13 -14.10 33.61
N LYS A 8 -2.98 -14.69 33.28
CA LYS A 8 -1.69 -14.31 33.87
C LYS A 8 -1.29 -12.88 33.47
N ASN A 9 -1.31 -12.59 32.19
CA ASN A 9 -0.75 -11.40 31.57
C ASN A 9 -1.68 -10.19 31.75
N ILE A 10 -3.00 -10.38 31.65
CA ILE A 10 -3.95 -9.32 32.02
C ILE A 10 -3.79 -8.88 33.49
N ASN A 11 -3.51 -9.83 34.40
CA ASN A 11 -3.25 -9.51 35.81
C ASN A 11 -1.89 -8.82 36.02
N ILE A 12 -0.88 -9.11 35.18
CA ILE A 12 0.39 -8.35 35.17
C ILE A 12 0.10 -6.89 34.81
N LEU A 13 -0.68 -6.64 33.77
CA LEU A 13 -1.09 -5.28 33.39
C LEU A 13 -1.78 -4.56 34.55
N PHE A 14 -2.78 -5.20 35.17
CA PHE A 14 -3.50 -4.62 36.31
C PHE A 14 -2.59 -4.30 37.50
N LYS A 15 -1.59 -5.13 37.77
CA LYS A 15 -0.62 -4.90 38.86
C LYS A 15 0.37 -3.79 38.51
N GLU A 16 0.93 -3.80 37.31
CA GLU A 16 1.92 -2.80 36.87
C GLU A 16 1.31 -1.40 36.68
N LYS A 17 -0.02 -1.32 36.55
CA LYS A 17 -0.78 -0.08 36.31
C LYS A 17 -1.89 0.16 37.32
N ALA A 18 -1.76 -0.35 38.54
CA ALA A 18 -2.73 -0.12 39.61
C ALA A 18 -2.90 1.37 40.01
N GLY A 19 -2.01 2.27 39.55
CA GLY A 19 -2.14 3.72 39.73
C GLY A 19 -2.87 4.44 38.57
N ASP A 20 -3.13 3.75 37.46
CA ASP A 20 -3.91 4.29 36.34
C ASP A 20 -5.41 4.06 36.60
N MET A 21 -6.21 5.13 36.54
CA MET A 21 -7.64 5.05 36.88
C MET A 21 -8.42 4.17 35.91
N ALA A 22 -8.10 4.20 34.61
CA ALA A 22 -8.80 3.41 33.61
C ALA A 22 -8.47 1.91 33.79
N ILE A 23 -7.19 1.58 33.97
CA ILE A 23 -6.77 0.20 34.22
C ILE A 23 -7.32 -0.32 35.56
N SER A 24 -7.37 0.51 36.60
CA SER A 24 -7.92 0.12 37.90
C SER A 24 -9.41 -0.20 37.81
N ALA A 25 -10.19 0.63 37.11
CA ALA A 25 -11.61 0.39 36.88
C ALA A 25 -11.85 -0.92 36.09
N LEU A 26 -11.01 -1.19 35.07
CA LEU A 26 -11.05 -2.45 34.32
C LEU A 26 -10.72 -3.64 35.22
N ALA A 27 -9.73 -3.52 36.10
CA ALA A 27 -9.33 -4.57 37.02
C ALA A 27 -10.45 -4.91 38.03
N ASP A 28 -11.18 -3.90 38.53
CA ASP A 28 -12.34 -4.11 39.42
C ASP A 28 -13.48 -4.82 38.69
N LYS A 29 -13.83 -4.36 37.48
CA LYS A 29 -14.83 -5.01 36.62
C LYS A 29 -14.43 -6.45 36.32
N PHE A 30 -13.16 -6.70 36.00
CA PHE A 30 -12.63 -8.02 35.72
C PHE A 30 -12.75 -8.97 36.92
N ARG A 31 -12.33 -8.51 38.11
CA ARG A 31 -12.49 -9.28 39.36
C ARG A 31 -13.95 -9.63 39.59
N SER A 32 -14.87 -8.67 39.47
CA SER A 32 -16.31 -8.92 39.68
C SER A 32 -16.91 -9.99 38.74
N LEU A 33 -16.40 -10.10 37.51
CA LEU A 33 -16.87 -11.07 36.51
C LEU A 33 -16.21 -12.45 36.66
N THR A 34 -15.05 -12.50 37.33
CA THR A 34 -14.27 -13.73 37.50
C THR A 34 -14.38 -14.30 38.92
N ASP A 35 -14.82 -13.50 39.88
CA ASP A 35 -15.19 -13.89 41.24
C ASP A 35 -16.37 -14.87 41.19
N GLY A 36 -16.14 -16.10 41.67
CA GLY A 36 -17.14 -17.18 41.68
C GLY A 36 -16.99 -18.24 40.59
N LEU A 37 -16.09 -18.07 39.61
CA LEU A 37 -15.71 -19.13 38.68
C LEU A 37 -15.08 -20.37 39.40
N ASN A 38 -14.66 -20.20 40.65
CA ASN A 38 -14.14 -21.27 41.52
C ASN A 38 -15.23 -22.11 42.20
N SER A 39 -16.50 -21.68 42.22
CA SER A 39 -17.52 -22.26 43.12
C SER A 39 -18.63 -23.08 42.49
N ASN A 40 -18.76 -23.18 41.17
CA ASN A 40 -19.70 -24.13 40.55
C ASN A 40 -19.26 -24.53 39.14
N ARG A 41 -19.35 -25.83 38.85
CA ARG A 41 -18.95 -26.48 37.58
C ARG A 41 -19.38 -25.68 36.33
N GLY A 42 -18.40 -25.15 35.60
CA GLY A 42 -18.58 -24.71 34.22
C GLY A 42 -17.99 -23.33 33.93
N ILE A 43 -17.17 -23.27 32.89
CA ILE A 43 -16.71 -22.03 32.22
C ILE A 43 -17.89 -21.06 32.09
N CYS A 44 -17.64 -19.76 32.37
CA CYS A 44 -18.64 -18.70 32.25
C CYS A 44 -19.50 -18.92 31.00
N GLN A 45 -20.82 -19.14 31.17
CA GLN A 45 -21.72 -19.42 30.03
C GLN A 45 -21.76 -18.26 29.02
N ASN A 46 -21.26 -17.08 29.40
CA ASN A 46 -21.10 -15.94 28.52
C ASN A 46 -19.72 -15.29 28.73
N LEU A 47 -18.74 -15.66 27.89
CA LEU A 47 -17.38 -15.09 27.91
C LEU A 47 -17.31 -13.65 27.36
N ARG A 48 -18.37 -13.15 26.72
CA ARG A 48 -18.39 -11.86 26.04
C ARG A 48 -18.00 -10.67 26.94
N PRO A 49 -18.51 -10.54 28.18
CA PRO A 49 -18.10 -9.44 29.05
C PRO A 49 -16.62 -9.47 29.41
N ILE A 50 -16.01 -10.65 29.52
CA ILE A 50 -14.57 -10.80 29.78
C ILE A 50 -13.77 -10.39 28.54
N VAL A 51 -14.19 -10.84 27.35
CA VAL A 51 -13.58 -10.46 26.06
C VAL A 51 -13.60 -8.94 25.88
N THR A 52 -14.71 -8.27 26.21
CA THR A 52 -14.82 -6.80 26.16
C THR A 52 -13.82 -6.11 27.11
N ILE A 53 -13.54 -6.67 28.29
CA ILE A 53 -12.50 -6.12 29.18
C ILE A 53 -11.11 -6.24 28.56
N TYR A 54 -10.81 -7.37 27.93
CA TYR A 54 -9.54 -7.55 27.22
C TYR A 54 -9.39 -6.50 26.11
N GLU A 55 -10.45 -6.28 25.32
CA GLU A 55 -10.46 -5.26 24.27
C GLU A 55 -10.21 -3.85 24.82
N GLU A 56 -10.94 -3.45 25.87
CA GLU A 56 -10.75 -2.16 26.54
C GLU A 56 -9.33 -2.02 27.10
N ALA A 57 -8.79 -3.08 27.73
CA ALA A 57 -7.43 -3.08 28.29
C ALA A 57 -6.34 -3.00 27.21
N LEU A 58 -6.53 -3.67 26.06
CA LEU A 58 -5.60 -3.63 24.93
C LEU A 58 -5.53 -2.23 24.32
N LEU A 59 -6.66 -1.54 24.16
CA LEU A 59 -6.69 -0.17 23.66
C LEU A 59 -5.92 0.79 24.59
N VAL A 60 -6.17 0.70 25.90
CA VAL A 60 -5.45 1.51 26.90
C VAL A 60 -3.95 1.18 26.89
N LEU A 61 -3.59 -0.10 26.74
CA LEU A 61 -2.19 -0.51 26.68
C LEU A 61 -1.48 -0.01 25.40
N GLU A 62 -2.12 -0.04 24.23
CA GLU A 62 -1.55 0.51 22.99
C GLU A 62 -1.30 2.02 23.09
N GLU A 63 -2.24 2.77 23.66
CA GLU A 63 -2.08 4.20 23.93
C GLU A 63 -0.91 4.45 24.89
N TYR A 64 -0.85 3.69 25.98
CA TYR A 64 0.22 3.79 26.98
C TYR A 64 1.60 3.44 26.40
N ILE A 65 1.70 2.40 25.56
CA ILE A 65 2.92 2.04 24.85
C ILE A 65 3.42 3.23 24.01
N THR A 66 2.49 3.88 23.29
CA THR A 66 2.81 5.05 22.46
C THR A 66 3.28 6.23 23.32
N ALA A 67 2.59 6.51 24.42
CA ALA A 67 2.91 7.62 25.31
C ALA A 67 4.24 7.44 26.06
N THR A 68 4.73 6.21 26.21
CA THR A 68 5.94 5.89 26.99
C THR A 68 7.15 5.49 26.15
N GLY A 69 7.11 5.76 24.84
CA GLY A 69 8.26 5.57 23.95
C GLY A 69 8.51 4.13 23.52
N PHE A 70 7.46 3.32 23.39
CA PHE A 70 7.51 1.97 22.79
C PHE A 70 8.46 0.99 23.49
N LYS A 71 8.43 0.96 24.83
CA LYS A 71 9.32 0.09 25.62
C LYS A 71 9.14 -1.40 25.27
N PRO A 72 10.24 -2.16 25.03
CA PRO A 72 10.15 -3.55 24.59
C PRO A 72 9.30 -4.47 25.46
N GLY A 73 9.40 -4.35 26.80
CA GLY A 73 8.62 -5.18 27.72
C GLY A 73 7.10 -4.98 27.59
N LEU A 74 6.64 -3.76 27.27
CA LEU A 74 5.23 -3.48 27.07
C LEU A 74 4.72 -4.02 25.73
N LEU A 75 5.56 -3.98 24.68
CA LEU A 75 5.25 -4.61 23.40
C LEU A 75 5.10 -6.14 23.55
N THR A 76 5.97 -6.77 24.34
CA THR A 76 5.84 -8.19 24.69
C THR A 76 4.54 -8.45 25.45
N LEU A 77 4.25 -7.66 26.50
CA LEU A 77 3.02 -7.80 27.28
C LEU A 77 1.75 -7.67 26.42
N LEU A 78 1.73 -6.72 25.46
CA LEU A 78 0.61 -6.55 24.54
C LEU A 78 0.34 -7.83 23.73
N LYS A 79 1.38 -8.41 23.13
CA LYS A 79 1.28 -9.66 22.35
C LYS A 79 0.83 -10.82 23.21
N GLU A 80 1.37 -10.93 24.42
CA GLU A 80 0.99 -11.96 25.39
C GLU A 80 -0.48 -11.84 25.84
N ILE A 81 -1.02 -10.63 25.98
CA ILE A 81 -2.44 -10.41 26.29
C ILE A 81 -3.33 -10.77 25.09
N PHE A 82 -2.90 -10.48 23.85
CA PHE A 82 -3.59 -11.00 22.65
C PHE A 82 -3.59 -12.53 22.60
N GLY A 83 -2.50 -13.18 22.99
CA GLY A 83 -2.44 -14.64 23.11
C GLY A 83 -3.46 -15.20 24.10
N GLU A 84 -3.57 -14.60 25.29
CA GLU A 84 -4.61 -14.97 26.26
C GLU A 84 -6.02 -14.73 25.75
N LEU A 85 -6.23 -13.63 25.01
CA LEU A 85 -7.50 -13.34 24.37
C LEU A 85 -7.87 -14.42 23.34
N GLU A 86 -6.92 -14.88 22.52
CA GLU A 86 -7.15 -15.99 21.60
C GLU A 86 -7.50 -17.27 22.36
N ASP A 87 -6.77 -17.62 23.41
CA ASP A 87 -7.08 -18.78 24.26
C ASP A 87 -8.52 -18.70 24.81
N LEU A 88 -8.97 -17.52 25.24
CA LEU A 88 -10.35 -17.30 25.68
C LEU A 88 -11.38 -17.49 24.57
N LEU A 89 -11.09 -17.01 23.36
CA LEU A 89 -11.97 -17.15 22.21
C LEU A 89 -12.11 -18.61 21.77
N THR A 90 -11.07 -19.44 21.91
CA THR A 90 -11.15 -20.88 21.61
C THR A 90 -12.11 -21.66 22.53
N LEU A 91 -12.45 -21.12 23.69
CA LEU A 91 -13.42 -21.71 24.61
C LEU A 91 -14.88 -21.47 24.16
N GLN A 92 -15.10 -20.59 23.17
CA GLN A 92 -16.41 -20.36 22.59
C GLN A 92 -16.82 -21.52 21.67
N LYS A 93 -18.12 -21.83 21.61
CA LYS A 93 -18.64 -22.96 20.82
C LYS A 93 -18.54 -22.75 19.31
N SER A 94 -18.58 -21.51 18.85
CA SER A 94 -18.40 -21.17 17.44
C SER A 94 -17.49 -19.95 17.33
N ASP A 95 -16.72 -19.93 16.25
CA ASP A 95 -15.84 -18.81 15.91
C ASP A 95 -16.39 -18.15 14.64
N GLU A 96 -17.11 -17.05 14.84
CA GLU A 96 -17.78 -16.26 13.79
C GLU A 96 -16.89 -15.15 13.22
N ARG A 97 -15.60 -15.14 13.56
CA ARG A 97 -14.65 -14.15 13.08
C ARG A 97 -14.36 -14.35 11.59
N HIS A 98 -13.98 -13.28 10.93
CA HIS A 98 -13.62 -13.31 9.52
C HIS A 98 -12.32 -14.10 9.30
N SER A 99 -12.28 -14.89 8.23
CA SER A 99 -11.03 -15.30 7.59
C SER A 99 -10.48 -14.16 6.73
N PHE A 100 -9.18 -14.16 6.45
CA PHE A 100 -8.50 -13.18 5.62
C PHE A 100 -7.81 -13.85 4.44
N LEU A 101 -8.05 -13.33 3.25
CA LEU A 101 -7.23 -13.59 2.06
C LEU A 101 -6.40 -12.35 1.77
N VAL A 102 -5.10 -12.41 2.06
CA VAL A 102 -4.15 -11.32 1.79
C VAL A 102 -3.63 -11.44 0.36
N VAL A 103 -3.85 -10.42 -0.47
CA VAL A 103 -3.53 -10.44 -1.90
C VAL A 103 -2.35 -9.52 -2.18
N ILE A 104 -1.29 -10.06 -2.78
CA ILE A 104 -0.01 -9.39 -3.00
C ILE A 104 0.34 -9.41 -4.50
N PRO A 105 0.12 -8.32 -5.25
CA PRO A 105 0.71 -8.16 -6.56
C PRO A 105 2.23 -7.94 -6.45
N VAL A 106 2.98 -8.62 -7.30
CA VAL A 106 4.45 -8.52 -7.36
C VAL A 106 4.93 -8.56 -8.81
N ALA A 107 6.02 -7.85 -9.11
CA ALA A 107 6.73 -7.95 -10.38
C ALA A 107 8.22 -7.73 -10.15
N ASP A 108 9.04 -8.76 -10.36
CA ASP A 108 10.51 -8.70 -10.30
C ASP A 108 11.10 -8.10 -9.01
N ARG A 109 10.53 -8.45 -7.86
CA ARG A 109 10.91 -7.93 -6.53
C ARG A 109 11.03 -9.03 -5.46
N PRO A 110 11.99 -9.95 -5.61
CA PRO A 110 12.11 -11.10 -4.70
C PRO A 110 12.36 -10.70 -3.24
N THR A 111 13.18 -9.68 -2.99
CA THR A 111 13.52 -9.27 -1.62
C THR A 111 12.34 -8.58 -0.94
N MET A 112 11.64 -7.69 -1.65
CA MET A 112 10.47 -7.02 -1.10
C MET A 112 9.35 -8.03 -0.81
N LEU A 113 9.05 -8.95 -1.74
CA LEU A 113 8.06 -10.00 -1.50
C LEU A 113 8.41 -10.86 -0.29
N LYS A 114 9.69 -11.22 -0.13
CA LYS A 114 10.16 -11.99 1.02
C LYS A 114 9.85 -11.25 2.33
N ASN A 115 10.25 -9.98 2.44
CA ASN A 115 10.01 -9.18 3.64
C ASN A 115 8.51 -9.04 3.95
N CYS A 116 7.70 -8.80 2.91
CA CYS A 116 6.25 -8.73 3.01
C CYS A 116 5.66 -10.02 3.58
N LEU A 117 5.98 -11.18 2.99
CA LEU A 117 5.49 -12.50 3.44
C LEU A 117 5.97 -12.83 4.86
N GLU A 118 7.23 -12.56 5.18
CA GLU A 118 7.77 -12.76 6.52
C GLU A 118 7.07 -11.86 7.57
N SER A 119 6.65 -10.65 7.18
CA SER A 119 5.88 -9.77 8.07
C SER A 119 4.48 -10.32 8.37
N ILE A 120 3.82 -10.95 7.41
CA ILE A 120 2.52 -11.63 7.63
C ILE A 120 2.72 -12.83 8.56
N LEU A 121 3.73 -13.67 8.30
CA LEU A 121 4.04 -14.81 9.15
C LEU A 121 4.35 -14.38 10.60
N ARG A 122 5.02 -13.23 10.75
CA ARG A 122 5.28 -12.62 12.05
C ARG A 122 4.00 -12.15 12.74
N GLN A 123 3.05 -11.53 12.03
CA GLN A 123 1.73 -11.21 12.58
C GLN A 123 1.01 -12.46 13.09
N CYS A 124 1.02 -13.54 12.30
CA CYS A 124 0.43 -14.81 12.72
C CYS A 124 1.12 -15.38 13.96
N THR A 125 2.44 -15.24 14.09
CA THR A 125 3.22 -15.74 15.22
C THR A 125 3.04 -14.89 16.48
N ASP A 126 3.05 -13.57 16.34
CA ASP A 126 2.98 -12.62 17.45
C ASP A 126 1.59 -12.56 18.08
N PHE A 127 0.53 -12.72 17.29
CA PHE A 127 -0.85 -12.49 17.73
C PHE A 127 -1.78 -13.69 17.63
N ASN A 128 -1.41 -14.73 16.87
CA ASN A 128 -2.14 -15.99 16.74
C ASN A 128 -3.63 -15.86 16.38
N TYR A 129 -4.02 -14.82 15.63
CA TYR A 129 -5.41 -14.57 15.25
C TYR A 129 -6.04 -15.80 14.57
N GLY A 130 -7.12 -16.31 15.16
CA GLY A 130 -7.83 -17.47 14.62
C GLY A 130 -7.22 -18.83 14.98
N GLY A 131 -6.06 -18.84 15.65
CA GLY A 131 -5.35 -20.04 16.04
C GLY A 131 -4.77 -20.86 14.87
N LYS A 132 -4.40 -22.11 15.19
CA LYS A 132 -3.78 -23.06 14.27
C LYS A 132 -4.63 -24.32 14.14
N ILE A 133 -4.72 -24.86 12.93
CA ILE A 133 -5.27 -26.18 12.62
C ILE A 133 -4.11 -27.15 12.50
N VAL A 134 -4.24 -28.32 13.12
CA VAL A 134 -3.26 -29.42 13.02
C VAL A 134 -3.77 -30.44 12.02
N SER A 135 -2.93 -30.82 11.06
CA SER A 135 -3.21 -31.94 10.16
C SER A 135 -3.13 -33.25 10.93
N ASP A 136 -4.24 -33.99 11.03
CA ASP A 136 -4.27 -35.32 11.67
C ASP A 136 -3.34 -36.33 10.96
N ARG A 137 -3.00 -36.09 9.69
CA ARG A 137 -2.17 -36.98 8.87
C ARG A 137 -0.68 -36.70 8.96
N THR A 138 -0.29 -35.43 9.02
CA THR A 138 1.12 -35.03 8.93
C THR A 138 1.64 -34.42 10.22
N GLY A 139 0.75 -34.01 11.13
CA GLY A 139 1.09 -33.24 12.33
C GLY A 139 1.42 -31.77 12.04
N ASP A 140 1.37 -31.34 10.77
CA ASP A 140 1.70 -29.96 10.40
C ASP A 140 0.64 -28.98 10.91
N HIS A 141 1.11 -27.84 11.40
CA HIS A 141 0.26 -26.75 11.84
C HIS A 141 0.06 -25.72 10.71
N THR A 142 -1.17 -25.27 10.52
CA THR A 142 -1.50 -24.18 9.60
C THR A 142 -2.33 -23.11 10.31
N TYR A 143 -2.10 -21.83 10.02
CA TYR A 143 -2.93 -20.77 10.57
C TYR A 143 -4.34 -20.86 9.99
N ALA A 144 -5.35 -20.89 10.86
CA ALA A 144 -6.70 -21.31 10.49
C ALA A 144 -7.43 -20.28 9.61
N ARG A 145 -7.18 -19.00 9.86
CA ARG A 145 -7.97 -17.87 9.35
C ARG A 145 -7.23 -16.98 8.37
N ILE A 146 -5.97 -17.25 8.05
CA ILE A 146 -5.16 -16.36 7.21
C ILE A 146 -4.57 -17.17 6.06
N ALA A 147 -4.85 -16.72 4.84
CA ALA A 147 -4.26 -17.22 3.62
C ALA A 147 -3.70 -16.06 2.79
N VAL A 148 -2.75 -16.37 1.91
CA VAL A 148 -2.08 -15.40 1.04
C VAL A 148 -2.25 -15.80 -0.42
N LEU A 149 -2.47 -14.83 -1.30
CA LEU A 149 -2.44 -14.96 -2.76
C LEU A 149 -1.37 -14.04 -3.33
N VAL A 150 -0.31 -14.61 -3.90
CA VAL A 150 0.72 -13.87 -4.64
C VAL A 150 0.33 -13.85 -6.12
N MET A 151 0.08 -12.65 -6.64
CA MET A 151 -0.24 -12.41 -8.06
C MET A 151 1.02 -11.93 -8.79
N ASP A 152 1.68 -12.86 -9.49
CA ASP A 152 3.00 -12.64 -10.06
C ASP A 152 2.93 -12.11 -11.50
N ASP A 153 3.34 -10.86 -11.68
CA ASP A 153 3.42 -10.14 -12.96
C ASP A 153 4.88 -9.99 -13.45
N SER A 154 5.80 -10.79 -12.90
CA SER A 154 7.23 -10.73 -13.21
C SER A 154 7.55 -11.20 -14.63
N LYS A 155 8.61 -10.62 -15.19
CA LYS A 155 9.16 -11.02 -16.49
C LYS A 155 10.38 -11.92 -16.36
N ASP A 156 11.21 -11.70 -15.34
CA ASP A 156 12.46 -12.44 -15.16
C ASP A 156 12.21 -13.83 -14.58
N ARG A 157 12.77 -14.86 -15.23
CA ARG A 157 12.58 -16.26 -14.82
C ARG A 157 13.20 -16.58 -13.46
N ALA A 158 14.32 -15.97 -13.11
CA ALA A 158 14.94 -16.17 -11.81
C ALA A 158 14.06 -15.59 -10.70
N ASN A 159 13.49 -14.39 -10.91
CA ASN A 159 12.55 -13.78 -9.96
C ASN A 159 11.28 -14.61 -9.81
N ILE A 160 10.68 -15.09 -10.91
CA ILE A 160 9.51 -15.97 -10.87
C ILE A 160 9.80 -17.24 -10.04
N ASN A 161 10.96 -17.87 -10.26
CA ASN A 161 11.35 -19.07 -9.51
C ASN A 161 11.59 -18.77 -8.02
N ALA A 162 12.17 -17.60 -7.71
CA ALA A 162 12.36 -17.14 -6.35
C ALA A 162 11.00 -16.94 -5.64
N HIS A 163 10.05 -16.25 -6.28
CA HIS A 163 8.70 -16.04 -5.73
C HIS A 163 7.97 -17.37 -5.48
N LYS A 164 8.04 -18.32 -6.43
CA LYS A 164 7.46 -19.67 -6.26
C LYS A 164 8.07 -20.42 -5.08
N THR A 165 9.38 -20.30 -4.90
CA THR A 165 10.08 -20.94 -3.78
C THR A 165 9.66 -20.32 -2.45
N MET A 166 9.63 -18.99 -2.36
CA MET A 166 9.18 -18.27 -1.16
C MET A 166 7.73 -18.63 -0.78
N ALA A 167 6.81 -18.67 -1.74
CA ALA A 167 5.42 -19.07 -1.47
C ALA A 167 5.32 -20.48 -0.87
N ARG A 168 6.14 -21.42 -1.35
CA ARG A 168 6.22 -22.78 -0.80
C ARG A 168 6.83 -22.80 0.60
N ASP A 169 7.91 -22.05 0.82
CA ASP A 169 8.59 -21.98 2.12
C ASP A 169 7.67 -21.39 3.20
N ILE A 170 6.94 -20.33 2.88
CA ILE A 170 5.96 -19.71 3.78
C ILE A 170 4.77 -20.65 4.05
N THR A 171 4.33 -21.40 3.04
CA THR A 171 3.32 -22.46 3.23
C THR A 171 3.80 -23.54 4.20
N ARG A 172 5.07 -23.99 4.07
CA ARG A 172 5.66 -24.94 5.02
C ARG A 172 5.82 -24.38 6.43
N ALA A 173 5.99 -23.06 6.57
CA ALA A 173 6.00 -22.38 7.86
C ALA A 173 4.59 -22.24 8.50
N GLY A 174 3.54 -22.75 7.83
CA GLY A 174 2.17 -22.82 8.34
C GLY A 174 1.23 -21.75 7.79
N LEU A 175 1.69 -20.84 6.92
CA LEU A 175 0.84 -19.81 6.32
C LEU A 175 0.46 -20.19 4.88
N ARG A 176 -0.78 -20.64 4.67
CA ARG A 176 -1.27 -21.08 3.36
C ARG A 176 -1.06 -19.99 2.30
N THR A 177 -0.18 -20.25 1.33
CA THR A 177 0.19 -19.26 0.31
C THR A 177 -0.02 -19.83 -1.10
N HIS A 178 -0.89 -19.19 -1.85
CA HIS A 178 -1.14 -19.47 -3.26
C HIS A 178 -0.21 -18.59 -4.12
N HIS A 179 0.43 -19.18 -5.13
CA HIS A 179 1.18 -18.46 -6.15
C HIS A 179 0.45 -18.58 -7.49
N SER A 180 0.08 -17.44 -8.07
CA SER A 180 -0.59 -17.35 -9.36
C SER A 180 0.33 -16.66 -10.36
N GLY A 181 0.99 -17.44 -11.21
CA GLY A 181 1.83 -16.94 -12.29
C GLY A 181 1.02 -16.55 -13.52
N LEU A 182 1.71 -16.19 -14.60
CA LEU A 182 1.07 -15.74 -15.85
C LEU A 182 0.18 -16.82 -16.50
N ALA A 183 0.53 -18.10 -16.36
CA ALA A 183 -0.25 -19.20 -16.91
C ALA A 183 -1.57 -19.38 -16.15
N GLU A 184 -1.50 -19.36 -14.82
CA GLU A 184 -2.67 -19.43 -13.94
C GLU A 184 -3.58 -18.21 -14.16
N GLN A 185 -3.01 -17.00 -14.25
CA GLN A 185 -3.73 -15.78 -14.59
C GLN A 185 -4.39 -15.84 -15.97
N SER A 186 -3.70 -16.41 -16.98
CA SER A 186 -4.28 -16.60 -18.31
C SER A 186 -5.44 -17.59 -18.29
N GLY A 187 -5.36 -18.64 -17.47
CA GLY A 187 -6.45 -19.59 -17.25
C GLY A 187 -7.70 -18.88 -16.73
N VAL A 188 -7.56 -18.09 -15.67
CA VAL A 188 -8.66 -17.31 -15.09
C VAL A 188 -9.29 -16.35 -16.10
N VAL A 189 -8.47 -15.63 -16.88
CA VAL A 189 -8.98 -14.73 -17.92
C VAL A 189 -9.68 -15.51 -19.03
N SER A 190 -9.19 -16.69 -19.41
CA SER A 190 -9.77 -17.50 -20.48
C SER A 190 -11.16 -18.08 -20.19
N GLU A 191 -11.57 -18.09 -18.92
CA GLU A 191 -12.94 -18.45 -18.52
C GLU A 191 -13.97 -17.40 -18.95
N ILE A 192 -13.53 -16.18 -19.29
CA ILE A 192 -14.39 -15.11 -19.80
C ILE A 192 -14.56 -15.28 -21.33
N PRO A 193 -15.80 -15.21 -21.86
CA PRO A 193 -16.08 -15.24 -23.29
C PRO A 193 -15.25 -14.22 -24.07
N GLU A 194 -14.86 -14.56 -25.30
CA GLU A 194 -13.96 -13.73 -26.10
C GLU A 194 -14.53 -12.33 -26.38
N SER A 195 -15.83 -12.20 -26.60
CA SER A 195 -16.52 -10.92 -26.77
C SER A 195 -16.36 -10.04 -25.53
N PHE A 196 -16.71 -10.56 -24.36
CA PHE A 196 -16.57 -9.86 -23.08
C PHE A 196 -15.12 -9.49 -22.78
N ARG A 197 -14.14 -10.35 -23.11
CA ARG A 197 -12.71 -10.03 -22.95
C ARG A 197 -12.28 -8.85 -23.82
N LYS A 198 -12.80 -8.74 -25.04
CA LYS A 198 -12.50 -7.62 -25.96
C LYS A 198 -13.08 -6.32 -25.43
N ASP A 199 -14.30 -6.37 -24.92
CA ASP A 199 -15.00 -5.19 -24.40
C ASP A 199 -14.39 -4.74 -23.06
N LEU A 200 -13.99 -5.67 -22.19
CA LEU A 200 -13.33 -5.38 -20.91
C LEU A 200 -11.83 -5.03 -21.03
N LYS A 201 -11.34 -4.69 -22.23
CA LYS A 201 -9.92 -4.35 -22.45
C LYS A 201 -9.44 -3.19 -21.56
N HIS A 202 -10.32 -2.25 -21.21
CA HIS A 202 -9.98 -1.12 -20.33
C HIS A 202 -9.74 -1.53 -18.87
N ILE A 203 -10.25 -2.70 -18.47
CA ILE A 203 -10.11 -3.29 -17.13
C ILE A 203 -9.01 -4.35 -17.09
N LEU A 204 -9.01 -5.26 -18.07
CA LEU A 204 -8.16 -6.45 -18.11
C LEU A 204 -6.88 -6.25 -18.93
N GLY A 205 -6.73 -5.11 -19.60
CA GLY A 205 -5.66 -4.88 -20.57
C GLY A 205 -5.80 -5.75 -21.82
N ASP A 206 -4.81 -5.67 -22.70
CA ASP A 206 -4.77 -6.47 -23.92
C ASP A 206 -4.34 -7.92 -23.62
N CYS A 207 -5.32 -8.78 -23.42
CA CYS A 207 -5.14 -10.20 -23.09
C CYS A 207 -5.63 -11.15 -24.20
N ALA A 208 -5.75 -10.66 -25.46
CA ALA A 208 -6.25 -11.48 -26.57
C ALA A 208 -5.44 -12.76 -26.78
N ASP A 209 -4.10 -12.65 -26.69
CA ASP A 209 -3.15 -13.77 -26.81
C ASP A 209 -2.71 -14.35 -25.45
N GLY A 210 -3.48 -14.11 -24.39
CA GLY A 210 -3.12 -14.44 -23.02
C GLY A 210 -2.43 -13.31 -22.25
N VAL A 211 -2.23 -13.53 -20.95
CA VAL A 211 -1.73 -12.50 -20.02
C VAL A 211 -0.22 -12.36 -20.17
N ARG A 212 0.23 -11.14 -20.45
CA ARG A 212 1.67 -10.80 -20.61
C ARG A 212 2.27 -10.28 -19.29
N PRO A 213 3.58 -10.46 -19.06
CA PRO A 213 4.26 -9.87 -17.90
C PRO A 213 4.27 -8.34 -17.96
N HIS A 214 4.48 -7.70 -16.82
CA HIS A 214 4.52 -6.23 -16.67
C HIS A 214 3.27 -5.52 -17.22
N LYS A 215 2.12 -6.17 -17.15
CA LYS A 215 0.84 -5.56 -17.58
C LYS A 215 0.44 -4.39 -16.68
N GLY A 216 0.89 -4.39 -15.44
CA GLY A 216 0.72 -3.29 -14.51
C GLY A 216 -0.20 -3.62 -13.34
N ALA A 217 -0.02 -2.87 -12.26
CA ALA A 217 -0.56 -3.22 -10.94
C ALA A 217 -2.09 -3.18 -10.86
N SER A 218 -2.76 -2.33 -11.65
CA SER A 218 -4.24 -2.28 -11.71
C SER A 218 -4.82 -3.50 -12.41
N VAL A 219 -4.30 -3.85 -13.59
CA VAL A 219 -4.72 -5.03 -14.35
C VAL A 219 -4.48 -6.31 -13.53
N THR A 220 -3.32 -6.44 -12.88
CA THR A 220 -3.02 -7.58 -12.01
C THR A 220 -4.01 -7.72 -10.85
N ARG A 221 -4.45 -6.62 -10.24
CA ARG A 221 -5.49 -6.65 -9.20
C ARG A 221 -6.87 -7.00 -9.75
N ASN A 222 -7.25 -6.49 -10.92
CA ASN A 222 -8.51 -6.85 -11.56
C ASN A 222 -8.56 -8.35 -11.92
N ILE A 223 -7.46 -8.91 -12.42
CA ILE A 223 -7.36 -10.37 -12.63
C ILE A 223 -7.42 -11.13 -11.29
N ALA A 224 -6.84 -10.57 -10.22
CA ALA A 224 -6.98 -11.16 -8.89
C ALA A 224 -8.45 -11.22 -8.43
N TYR A 225 -9.28 -10.22 -8.75
CA TYR A 225 -10.70 -10.24 -8.40
C TYR A 225 -11.42 -11.45 -9.02
N LEU A 226 -11.10 -11.79 -10.28
CA LEU A 226 -11.64 -12.98 -10.93
C LEU A 226 -11.21 -14.27 -10.22
N TRP A 227 -9.92 -14.38 -9.90
CA TRP A 227 -9.39 -15.53 -9.15
C TRP A 227 -10.08 -15.66 -7.78
N ILE A 228 -10.24 -14.54 -7.07
CA ILE A 228 -10.89 -14.48 -5.76
C ILE A 228 -12.36 -14.87 -5.86
N ASN A 229 -13.08 -14.41 -6.89
CA ASN A 229 -14.47 -14.80 -7.11
C ASN A 229 -14.61 -16.33 -7.24
N GLY A 230 -13.74 -16.97 -8.03
CA GLY A 230 -13.68 -18.44 -8.12
C GLY A 230 -13.29 -19.12 -6.79
N TYR A 231 -12.32 -18.56 -6.08
CA TYR A 231 -11.87 -19.07 -4.78
C TYR A 231 -12.99 -19.06 -3.74
N LEU A 232 -13.75 -17.97 -3.64
CA LEU A 232 -14.81 -17.81 -2.66
C LEU A 232 -16.01 -18.73 -2.93
N LYS A 233 -16.29 -19.08 -4.19
CA LYS A 233 -17.30 -20.09 -4.55
C LYS A 233 -16.97 -21.48 -3.97
N THR A 234 -15.69 -21.81 -3.85
CA THR A 234 -15.22 -23.10 -3.30
C THR A 234 -14.88 -23.05 -1.81
N HIS A 235 -14.78 -21.85 -1.24
CA HIS A 235 -14.51 -21.60 0.18
C HIS A 235 -15.59 -20.68 0.76
N PRO A 236 -16.86 -21.13 0.83
CA PRO A 236 -17.97 -20.33 1.33
C PRO A 236 -17.80 -20.13 2.83
N GLY A 237 -17.22 -19.00 3.20
CA GLY A 237 -16.96 -18.62 4.56
C GLY A 237 -16.84 -17.12 4.67
N LYS A 238 -17.13 -16.59 5.86
CA LYS A 238 -17.02 -15.17 6.18
C LYS A 238 -15.57 -14.71 5.99
N THR A 239 -15.27 -14.10 4.84
CA THR A 239 -13.90 -13.80 4.40
C THR A 239 -13.76 -12.33 4.05
N LEU A 240 -12.72 -11.68 4.56
CA LEU A 240 -12.29 -10.36 4.12
C LEU A 240 -11.09 -10.50 3.17
N ILE A 241 -11.05 -9.66 2.15
CA ILE A 241 -9.97 -9.63 1.17
C ILE A 241 -9.11 -8.43 1.46
N TYR A 242 -7.82 -8.65 1.76
CA TYR A 242 -6.87 -7.61 2.13
C TYR A 242 -5.79 -7.47 1.05
N PHE A 243 -5.88 -6.43 0.23
CA PHE A 243 -4.85 -6.10 -0.74
C PHE A 243 -3.71 -5.33 -0.10
N ILE A 244 -2.49 -5.83 -0.30
CA ILE A 244 -1.26 -5.14 0.10
C ILE A 244 -0.23 -5.09 -1.03
N ASP A 245 0.62 -4.07 -1.10
CA ASP A 245 1.73 -4.05 -2.04
C ASP A 245 2.94 -4.86 -1.51
N SER A 246 3.72 -5.45 -2.42
CA SER A 246 4.91 -6.26 -2.05
C SER A 246 6.03 -5.45 -1.38
N ASP A 247 6.00 -4.12 -1.46
CA ASP A 247 6.92 -3.22 -0.76
C ASP A 247 6.38 -2.71 0.58
N GLU A 248 5.34 -3.37 1.13
CA GLU A 248 4.74 -3.08 2.41
C GLU A 248 4.89 -4.24 3.42
N GLU A 249 5.06 -3.89 4.70
CA GLU A 249 5.25 -4.80 5.82
C GLU A 249 4.24 -4.49 6.94
N PHE A 250 3.77 -5.53 7.65
CA PHE A 250 2.90 -5.40 8.83
C PHE A 250 3.64 -4.88 10.07
N ALA A 251 4.10 -3.65 9.97
CA ALA A 251 4.84 -2.91 10.99
C ALA A 251 4.50 -1.42 10.89
N ILE A 252 4.97 -0.64 11.84
CA ILE A 252 4.87 0.82 11.83
C ILE A 252 6.24 1.46 12.05
N LYS A 253 6.45 2.64 11.46
CA LYS A 253 7.61 3.50 11.73
C LYS A 253 7.30 4.43 12.88
N VAL A 254 8.12 4.44 13.93
CA VAL A 254 7.94 5.32 15.10
C VAL A 254 9.19 6.13 15.39
N GLU A 255 9.03 7.28 16.05
CA GLU A 255 10.14 8.04 16.64
C GLU A 255 10.35 7.59 18.10
N THR A 256 11.61 7.36 18.47
CA THR A 256 12.05 7.05 19.83
C THR A 256 13.17 7.99 20.27
N GLU A 257 13.55 7.97 21.54
CA GLU A 257 14.71 8.72 22.06
C GLU A 257 16.01 8.40 21.29
N ASN A 258 16.11 7.21 20.69
CA ASN A 258 17.28 6.75 19.94
C ASN A 258 17.14 6.90 18.42
N GLY A 259 16.16 7.68 17.94
CA GLY A 259 15.84 7.87 16.53
C GLY A 259 14.64 7.05 16.06
N SER A 260 14.41 7.04 14.74
CA SER A 260 13.28 6.31 14.14
C SER A 260 13.55 4.79 14.10
N THR A 261 12.51 4.00 14.33
CA THR A 261 12.60 2.53 14.31
C THR A 261 11.30 1.89 13.84
N ASP A 262 11.39 0.64 13.40
CA ASP A 262 10.27 -0.13 12.87
C ASP A 262 9.78 -1.07 13.97
N ILE A 263 8.48 -1.04 14.31
CA ILE A 263 7.92 -1.88 15.39
C ILE A 263 6.64 -2.60 14.95
N ASN A 264 6.41 -3.77 15.55
CA ASN A 264 5.17 -4.54 15.39
C ASN A 264 4.29 -4.29 16.62
N LEU A 265 3.41 -3.30 16.51
CA LEU A 265 2.49 -2.91 17.57
C LEU A 265 1.07 -3.44 17.34
N ILE A 266 0.58 -3.32 16.11
CA ILE A 266 -0.84 -3.47 15.78
C ILE A 266 -1.14 -4.93 15.42
N ASN A 267 -2.21 -5.49 16.02
CA ASN A 267 -2.82 -6.75 15.59
C ASN A 267 -3.85 -6.46 14.48
N TYR A 268 -3.38 -6.38 13.23
CA TYR A 268 -4.20 -5.90 12.11
C TYR A 268 -5.43 -6.77 11.87
N PHE A 269 -5.26 -8.10 11.89
CA PHE A 269 -6.35 -9.04 11.62
C PHE A 269 -7.46 -8.97 12.66
N TYR A 270 -7.09 -8.87 13.95
CA TYR A 270 -8.07 -8.73 15.02
C TYR A 270 -8.84 -7.41 14.91
N TRP A 271 -8.16 -6.29 14.73
CA TRP A 271 -8.82 -4.98 14.67
C TRP A 271 -9.67 -4.80 13.41
N LEU A 272 -9.23 -5.35 12.27
CA LEU A 272 -10.05 -5.38 11.05
C LEU A 272 -11.29 -6.26 11.24
N ASP A 273 -11.16 -7.45 11.83
CA ASP A 273 -12.31 -8.30 12.12
C ASP A 273 -13.33 -7.58 13.01
N LYS A 274 -12.86 -6.84 14.02
CA LYS A 274 -13.71 -6.03 14.88
C LYS A 274 -14.45 -4.95 14.10
N LEU A 275 -13.73 -4.13 13.33
CA LEU A 275 -14.33 -3.06 12.54
C LEU A 275 -15.41 -3.58 11.58
N PHE A 276 -15.10 -4.62 10.81
CA PHE A 276 -16.07 -5.22 9.87
C PHE A 276 -17.18 -6.02 10.58
N THR A 277 -17.07 -6.28 11.87
CA THR A 277 -18.13 -6.94 12.64
C THR A 277 -19.04 -5.92 13.34
N SER A 278 -18.50 -4.80 13.83
CA SER A 278 -19.27 -3.79 14.55
C SER A 278 -19.89 -2.72 13.65
N GLU A 279 -19.27 -2.43 12.51
CA GLU A 279 -19.67 -1.35 11.61
C GLU A 279 -20.17 -1.89 10.25
N ASP A 280 -21.06 -1.14 9.59
CA ASP A 280 -21.45 -1.40 8.19
C ASP A 280 -20.37 -0.86 7.23
N ILE A 281 -19.21 -1.48 7.28
CA ILE A 281 -18.09 -1.20 6.36
C ILE A 281 -18.19 -2.16 5.18
N GLU A 282 -18.09 -1.62 3.98
CA GLU A 282 -17.94 -2.40 2.76
C GLU A 282 -16.49 -2.40 2.26
N ILE A 283 -15.83 -1.23 2.30
CA ILE A 283 -14.42 -1.07 1.95
C ILE A 283 -13.74 -0.20 3.01
N LEU A 284 -12.59 -0.66 3.50
CA LEU A 284 -11.71 0.08 4.39
C LEU A 284 -10.37 0.31 3.71
N THR A 285 -9.82 1.51 3.79
CA THR A 285 -8.44 1.79 3.37
C THR A 285 -7.58 2.21 4.57
N GLY A 286 -6.42 1.58 4.70
CA GLY A 286 -5.41 2.01 5.66
C GLY A 286 -4.57 3.17 5.13
N LYS A 287 -3.47 3.46 5.80
CA LYS A 287 -2.45 4.42 5.35
C LYS A 287 -1.12 3.69 5.18
N VAL A 288 -0.06 4.42 4.87
CA VAL A 288 1.30 3.88 4.99
C VAL A 288 2.16 4.81 5.82
N VAL A 289 3.19 4.25 6.43
CA VAL A 289 4.28 4.94 7.15
C VAL A 289 5.62 4.47 6.60
N GLY A 290 6.72 5.15 6.91
CA GLY A 290 8.03 4.93 6.27
C GLY A 290 8.20 5.79 5.02
N ASP A 291 8.61 5.18 3.92
CA ASP A 291 8.84 5.90 2.66
C ASP A 291 7.52 6.46 2.11
N PRO A 292 7.50 7.68 1.52
CA PRO A 292 6.27 8.20 0.93
C PRO A 292 5.69 7.31 -0.19
N PRO A 293 4.36 7.10 -0.23
CA PRO A 293 3.70 6.25 -1.23
C PRO A 293 3.55 6.88 -2.62
N VAL A 294 4.31 7.93 -2.93
CA VAL A 294 4.06 8.76 -4.13
C VAL A 294 5.24 8.75 -5.11
N SER A 295 5.01 9.32 -6.29
CA SER A 295 6.04 9.43 -7.33
C SER A 295 7.10 10.48 -6.94
N PRO A 296 8.41 10.22 -7.19
CA PRO A 296 9.44 11.25 -7.08
C PRO A 296 9.14 12.51 -7.92
N ALA A 297 8.36 12.36 -9.00
CA ALA A 297 7.99 13.46 -9.89
C ALA A 297 7.14 14.55 -9.20
N ILE A 298 6.51 14.25 -8.07
CA ILE A 298 5.72 15.21 -7.28
C ILE A 298 6.26 15.41 -5.86
N MET A 299 7.51 15.02 -5.60
CA MET A 299 8.21 15.30 -4.34
C MET A 299 9.48 16.14 -4.53
N ILE A 300 9.98 16.25 -5.76
CA ILE A 300 11.32 16.75 -6.03
C ILE A 300 11.47 18.23 -5.66
N ASN A 301 10.44 19.05 -5.85
CA ASN A 301 10.52 20.47 -5.55
C ASN A 301 10.71 20.69 -4.04
N THR A 302 9.95 19.94 -3.22
CA THR A 302 10.05 19.93 -1.76
C THR A 302 11.34 19.27 -1.27
N PHE A 303 11.83 18.22 -1.94
CA PHE A 303 13.10 17.60 -1.55
C PHE A 303 14.31 18.49 -1.85
N LEU A 304 14.32 19.22 -2.96
CA LEU A 304 15.36 20.19 -3.28
C LEU A 304 15.46 21.32 -2.25
N ASP A 305 14.33 21.75 -1.70
CA ASP A 305 14.29 22.70 -0.59
C ASP A 305 15.07 22.19 0.64
N ASP A 306 14.92 20.90 0.97
CA ASP A 306 15.65 20.28 2.08
C ASP A 306 17.14 20.07 1.77
N VAL A 307 17.48 19.70 0.53
CA VAL A 307 18.87 19.57 0.08
C VAL A 307 19.57 20.93 0.14
N LEU A 308 18.95 21.99 -0.34
CA LEU A 308 19.52 23.34 -0.28
C LEU A 308 19.68 23.83 1.17
N LEU A 309 18.72 23.51 2.05
CA LEU A 309 18.87 23.80 3.47
C LEU A 309 20.09 23.08 4.05
N PHE A 310 20.28 21.80 3.73
CA PHE A 310 21.43 21.02 4.17
C PHE A 310 22.75 21.69 3.74
N PHE A 311 22.92 22.01 2.46
CA PHE A 311 24.12 22.69 1.95
C PHE A 311 24.36 24.06 2.60
N LYS A 312 23.28 24.83 2.81
CA LYS A 312 23.34 26.12 3.51
C LYS A 312 23.82 25.97 4.96
N GLN A 313 23.40 24.92 5.67
CA GLN A 313 23.78 24.69 7.07
C GLN A 313 25.26 24.28 7.19
N ILE A 314 25.74 23.39 6.31
CA ILE A 314 27.11 22.88 6.40
C ILE A 314 28.17 23.81 5.80
N SER A 315 27.77 24.79 4.98
CA SER A 315 28.70 25.76 4.38
C SER A 315 29.35 26.69 5.40
N GLY A 316 28.74 26.86 6.57
CA GLY A 316 29.28 27.61 7.70
C GLY A 316 30.14 26.79 8.68
N CYS A 317 30.38 25.51 8.40
CA CYS A 317 31.13 24.60 9.27
C CYS A 317 32.45 24.14 8.62
N SER A 318 33.35 23.56 9.44
CA SER A 318 34.45 22.71 9.00
C SER A 318 33.99 21.26 8.85
N ALA A 319 34.70 20.48 8.01
CA ALA A 319 34.44 19.05 7.84
C ALA A 319 34.60 18.26 9.15
N ASP A 320 35.52 18.70 10.02
CA ASP A 320 35.87 18.06 11.29
C ASP A 320 35.01 18.52 12.47
N ASP A 321 34.12 19.50 12.25
CA ASP A 321 33.23 19.97 13.30
C ASP A 321 32.27 18.85 13.73
N PRO A 322 31.86 18.80 15.02
CA PRO A 322 30.83 17.88 15.47
C PRO A 322 29.54 18.01 14.65
N CYS A 323 28.88 16.89 14.40
CA CYS A 323 27.62 16.88 13.66
C CYS A 323 26.55 17.80 14.28
N ILE A 324 25.99 18.70 13.45
CA ILE A 324 25.00 19.71 13.85
C ILE A 324 23.53 19.25 13.72
N PHE A 325 23.29 17.98 13.35
CA PHE A 325 21.96 17.48 12.98
C PHE A 325 21.23 16.69 14.09
N HIS A 326 21.84 16.49 15.27
CA HIS A 326 21.25 15.71 16.39
C HIS A 326 20.30 16.48 17.30
N HIS A 327 20.29 17.81 17.23
CA HIS A 327 19.52 18.67 18.14
C HIS A 327 18.30 19.31 17.48
N GLN A 328 17.83 18.75 16.36
CA GLN A 328 16.67 19.27 15.66
C GLN A 328 15.39 18.84 16.40
N PRO A 329 14.47 19.76 16.75
CA PRO A 329 13.24 19.42 17.45
C PRO A 329 12.41 18.43 16.62
N SER A 330 11.76 17.47 17.30
CA SER A 330 10.80 16.57 16.66
C SER A 330 9.58 17.37 16.19
N PHE A 331 9.56 17.70 14.91
CA PHE A 331 8.42 18.35 14.30
C PHE A 331 7.31 17.32 14.12
N ARG A 332 6.16 17.52 14.78
CA ARG A 332 4.95 16.72 14.51
C ARG A 332 4.69 16.72 13.00
N HIS A 333 4.75 15.54 12.39
CA HIS A 333 4.54 15.39 10.96
C HIS A 333 3.05 15.55 10.67
N THR A 334 2.73 16.51 9.82
CA THR A 334 1.44 16.59 9.16
C THR A 334 1.48 15.66 7.94
N PRO A 335 0.41 14.88 7.70
CA PRO A 335 0.36 13.95 6.57
C PRO A 335 0.64 14.66 5.24
N ALA A 336 1.36 13.98 4.34
CA ALA A 336 1.65 14.42 2.96
C ALA A 336 2.58 15.65 2.77
N HIS A 337 3.34 16.06 3.78
CA HIS A 337 4.32 17.17 3.68
C HIS A 337 5.50 16.94 2.73
N TYR A 338 5.62 15.76 2.14
CA TYR A 338 6.56 15.43 1.07
C TYR A 338 6.03 15.82 -0.33
N HIS A 339 4.76 16.21 -0.46
CA HIS A 339 4.07 16.33 -1.75
C HIS A 339 4.07 17.77 -2.27
N ASP A 340 4.52 18.00 -3.50
CA ASP A 340 4.64 19.32 -4.13
C ASP A 340 3.26 19.97 -4.39
N LEU A 341 2.26 19.16 -4.74
CA LEU A 341 0.87 19.55 -4.94
C LEU A 341 -0.06 19.31 -3.74
N VAL A 342 0.46 19.29 -2.51
CA VAL A 342 -0.30 18.92 -1.30
C VAL A 342 -1.61 19.71 -1.12
N LYS A 343 -1.67 20.96 -1.58
CA LYS A 343 -2.87 21.81 -1.49
C LYS A 343 -4.08 21.24 -2.25
N LEU A 344 -3.85 20.54 -3.37
CA LEU A 344 -4.93 19.89 -4.13
C LEU A 344 -5.61 18.77 -3.31
N PHE A 345 -4.93 18.27 -2.27
CA PHE A 345 -5.48 17.28 -1.36
C PHE A 345 -6.10 17.92 -0.10
N GLY A 346 -6.35 19.23 -0.10
CA GLY A 346 -7.06 19.93 0.98
C GLY A 346 -6.19 20.32 2.18
N TYR A 347 -4.87 20.19 2.08
CA TYR A 347 -3.95 20.66 3.12
C TYR A 347 -3.69 22.16 2.96
N LYS A 348 -3.85 22.92 4.05
CA LYS A 348 -3.82 24.40 4.04
C LYS A 348 -2.41 24.99 4.03
N HIS A 349 -1.42 24.26 4.52
CA HIS A 349 -0.06 24.77 4.71
C HIS A 349 0.89 24.21 3.65
N SER A 350 1.77 25.07 3.13
CA SER A 350 2.91 24.63 2.32
C SER A 350 3.89 23.83 3.18
N ALA A 351 4.64 22.93 2.56
CA ALA A 351 5.71 22.19 3.23
C ALA A 351 6.73 23.17 3.84
N GLN A 352 7.00 23.02 5.14
CA GLN A 352 8.11 23.73 5.80
C GLN A 352 9.43 23.07 5.41
N LEU A 353 10.51 23.86 5.32
CA LEU A 353 11.87 23.34 5.13
C LEU A 353 12.24 22.33 6.22
N ARG A 354 12.86 21.21 5.85
CA ARG A 354 13.24 20.15 6.80
C ARG A 354 14.75 19.93 6.82
N PRO A 355 15.40 20.10 7.99
CA PRO A 355 16.77 19.69 8.21
C PRO A 355 16.94 18.18 7.98
N PHE A 356 18.14 17.77 7.57
CA PHE A 356 18.46 16.35 7.42
C PHE A 356 18.41 15.62 8.77
N PRO A 357 17.60 14.55 8.92
CA PRO A 357 17.51 13.79 10.15
C PRO A 357 18.68 12.80 10.23
N CYS A 358 19.82 13.25 10.75
CA CYS A 358 20.99 12.38 10.90
C CYS A 358 20.68 11.19 11.82
N SER A 359 20.89 9.98 11.30
CA SER A 359 20.65 8.70 12.02
C SER A 359 21.94 8.01 12.44
N THR A 360 23.11 8.62 12.18
CA THR A 360 24.42 8.07 12.54
C THR A 360 24.56 8.05 14.06
N LYS A 361 24.88 6.88 14.63
CA LYS A 361 25.04 6.69 16.07
C LYS A 361 26.46 7.04 16.51
N GLY A 362 26.62 7.53 17.74
CA GLY A 362 27.92 7.89 18.31
C GLY A 362 28.45 9.24 17.81
N ARG A 363 29.66 9.61 18.24
CA ARG A 363 30.32 10.84 17.79
C ARG A 363 30.73 10.70 16.33
N HIS A 364 30.41 11.71 15.54
CA HIS A 364 30.81 11.83 14.14
C HIS A 364 30.77 13.30 13.71
N THR A 365 31.41 13.59 12.58
CA THR A 365 31.64 14.94 12.08
C THR A 365 30.64 15.36 11.01
N VAL A 366 30.65 16.65 10.67
CA VAL A 366 29.88 17.19 9.53
C VAL A 366 30.28 16.51 8.22
N GLY A 367 31.57 16.24 8.00
CA GLY A 367 32.06 15.51 6.83
C GLY A 367 31.53 14.09 6.71
N GLU A 368 31.41 13.39 7.84
CA GLU A 368 30.81 12.05 7.88
C GLU A 368 29.31 12.09 7.55
N VAL A 369 28.57 13.08 8.05
CA VAL A 369 27.15 13.26 7.68
C VAL A 369 26.96 13.63 6.22
N PHE A 370 27.83 14.47 5.66
CA PHE A 370 27.83 14.78 4.23
C PHE A 370 27.97 13.51 3.40
N LYS A 371 28.88 12.61 3.78
CA LYS A 371 29.02 11.31 3.13
C LYS A 371 27.75 10.45 3.28
N THR A 372 27.22 10.31 4.50
CA THR A 372 26.00 9.52 4.75
C THR A 372 24.80 10.03 3.96
N PHE A 373 24.62 11.35 3.84
CA PHE A 373 23.52 11.89 3.05
C PHE A 373 23.74 11.66 1.55
N SER A 374 24.97 11.80 1.06
CA SER A 374 25.32 11.51 -0.34
C SER A 374 24.99 10.07 -0.75
N GLU A 375 25.14 9.11 0.15
CA GLU A 375 24.83 7.69 -0.10
C GLU A 375 23.33 7.44 -0.27
N LYS A 376 22.48 8.29 0.33
CA LYS A 376 21.01 8.18 0.27
C LYS A 376 20.37 8.99 -0.85
N ILE A 377 21.03 10.05 -1.33
CA ILE A 377 20.37 11.06 -2.17
C ILE A 377 19.82 10.48 -3.49
N ASN A 378 20.55 9.56 -4.12
CA ASN A 378 20.10 8.92 -5.36
C ASN A 378 18.98 7.88 -5.13
N GLY A 379 18.81 7.42 -3.89
CA GLY A 379 17.65 6.62 -3.48
C GLY A 379 16.32 7.35 -3.71
N PHE A 380 16.34 8.69 -3.77
CA PHE A 380 15.16 9.51 -4.07
C PHE A 380 14.44 9.09 -5.34
N PHE A 381 15.19 8.78 -6.40
CA PHE A 381 14.61 8.37 -7.68
C PHE A 381 13.84 7.05 -7.59
N TYR A 382 14.12 6.20 -6.60
CA TYR A 382 13.37 4.97 -6.36
C TYR A 382 12.13 5.18 -5.47
N GLY A 383 11.94 6.38 -4.90
CA GLY A 383 10.80 6.76 -4.05
C GLY A 383 11.13 6.96 -2.58
N LEU A 384 12.39 6.85 -2.17
CA LEU A 384 12.84 7.26 -0.84
C LEU A 384 12.70 8.78 -0.69
N HIS A 385 12.38 9.28 0.50
CA HIS A 385 12.53 10.71 0.80
C HIS A 385 13.51 10.88 1.97
N PRO A 386 14.82 11.11 1.69
CA PRO A 386 15.87 11.06 2.72
C PRO A 386 15.68 11.97 3.93
N THR A 387 14.83 12.99 3.83
CA THR A 387 14.54 13.97 4.89
C THR A 387 13.12 13.90 5.44
N ARG A 388 12.21 13.12 4.83
CA ARG A 388 10.77 13.12 5.18
C ARG A 388 10.19 11.72 5.15
N GLU A 389 10.53 10.95 6.17
CA GLU A 389 9.81 9.70 6.48
C GLU A 389 8.45 10.03 7.09
N THR A 390 7.46 9.18 6.85
CA THR A 390 6.14 9.27 7.49
C THR A 390 6.14 8.45 8.78
N ILE A 391 5.81 9.07 9.91
CA ILE A 391 5.82 8.42 11.24
C ILE A 391 4.40 8.09 11.69
N TYR A 392 4.26 6.96 12.37
CA TYR A 392 3.02 6.56 13.03
C TYR A 392 2.75 7.41 14.27
N TYR A 393 1.50 7.85 14.39
CA TYR A 393 0.97 8.44 15.60
C TYR A 393 -0.31 7.73 15.97
N TYR A 394 -0.49 7.47 17.27
CA TYR A 394 -1.71 6.91 17.81
C TYR A 394 -2.81 8.00 17.83
N TYR A 395 -3.80 7.88 16.94
CA TYR A 395 -4.90 8.82 16.78
C TYR A 395 -6.24 8.19 17.20
N GLY A 396 -6.43 7.97 18.50
CA GLY A 396 -7.67 7.40 19.06
C GLY A 396 -7.82 5.89 18.84
N GLY A 397 -6.73 5.20 18.49
CA GLY A 397 -6.69 3.75 18.38
C GLY A 397 -7.11 3.15 17.04
N PRO A 398 -6.96 1.83 16.90
CA PRO A 398 -7.19 1.08 15.67
C PRO A 398 -8.66 1.02 15.26
N LEU A 399 -9.60 1.22 16.21
CA LEU A 399 -11.04 1.26 15.96
C LEU A 399 -11.56 2.63 15.50
N ASN A 400 -10.72 3.67 15.52
CA ASN A 400 -11.13 5.00 15.06
C ASN A 400 -11.15 5.08 13.54
N ILE A 401 -12.35 5.27 12.98
CA ILE A 401 -12.58 5.36 11.54
C ILE A 401 -13.01 6.77 11.11
N ALA A 402 -12.72 7.12 9.87
CA ALA A 402 -13.17 8.35 9.25
C ALA A 402 -13.60 8.11 7.79
N PRO A 403 -14.53 8.90 7.23
CA PRO A 403 -14.89 8.79 5.82
C PRO A 403 -13.66 8.83 4.91
N ALA A 404 -13.54 7.85 4.01
CA ALA A 404 -12.44 7.80 3.07
C ALA A 404 -12.74 8.56 1.78
N ARG A 405 -11.67 8.89 1.06
CA ARG A 405 -11.75 9.49 -0.28
C ARG A 405 -10.76 8.89 -1.27
N THR A 406 -9.79 8.13 -0.80
CA THR A 406 -8.66 7.61 -1.59
C THR A 406 -8.51 6.15 -1.22
N VAL A 407 -8.48 5.26 -2.21
CA VAL A 407 -8.03 3.88 -1.98
C VAL A 407 -6.51 3.87 -2.10
N TYR A 408 -5.83 3.50 -1.02
CA TYR A 408 -4.44 3.09 -1.09
C TYR A 408 -4.42 1.65 -1.60
N THR A 409 -4.09 1.45 -2.88
CA THR A 409 -4.14 0.12 -3.52
C THR A 409 -3.20 -0.90 -2.88
N GLY A 410 -2.21 -0.43 -2.13
CA GLY A 410 -1.30 -1.24 -1.31
C GLY A 410 -1.76 -1.44 0.14
N ASN A 411 -2.89 -0.87 0.57
CA ASN A 411 -3.44 -1.11 1.91
C ASN A 411 -4.96 -0.86 1.93
N PHE A 412 -5.73 -1.84 1.46
CA PHE A 412 -7.19 -1.78 1.55
C PHE A 412 -7.83 -3.17 1.73
N VAL A 413 -8.96 -3.18 2.43
CA VAL A 413 -9.72 -4.36 2.82
C VAL A 413 -11.13 -4.22 2.29
N LEU A 414 -11.69 -5.30 1.75
CA LEU A 414 -13.06 -5.30 1.24
C LEU A 414 -13.81 -6.59 1.58
N ARG A 415 -15.13 -6.47 1.63
CA ARG A 415 -16.03 -7.63 1.64
C ARG A 415 -16.16 -8.24 0.25
N PRO A 416 -16.48 -9.55 0.13
CA PRO A 416 -16.66 -10.22 -1.16
C PRO A 416 -17.57 -9.48 -2.14
N GLU A 417 -18.66 -8.89 -1.64
CA GLU A 417 -19.64 -8.18 -2.49
C GLU A 417 -19.01 -6.97 -3.17
N ALA A 418 -17.98 -6.37 -2.56
CA ALA A 418 -17.29 -5.20 -3.08
C ALA A 418 -16.32 -5.51 -4.24
N LEU A 419 -16.12 -6.79 -4.62
CA LEU A 419 -15.40 -7.16 -5.85
C LEU A 419 -16.05 -6.55 -7.11
N ARG A 420 -17.30 -6.14 -7.01
CA ARG A 420 -18.00 -5.41 -8.05
C ARG A 420 -17.38 -4.03 -8.37
N TYR A 421 -16.64 -3.44 -7.44
CA TYR A 421 -15.93 -2.17 -7.64
C TYR A 421 -14.54 -2.40 -8.21
N VAL A 422 -14.49 -2.59 -9.53
CA VAL A 422 -13.25 -2.79 -10.29
C VAL A 422 -12.32 -1.57 -10.23
N ILE A 423 -11.00 -1.78 -10.35
CA ILE A 423 -10.07 -0.66 -10.54
C ILE A 423 -10.20 -0.18 -11.99
N PRO A 424 -10.72 1.04 -12.23
CA PRO A 424 -11.04 1.49 -13.58
C PRO A 424 -9.81 1.98 -14.34
N TYR A 425 -9.96 2.12 -15.66
CA TYR A 425 -9.00 2.76 -16.55
C TYR A 425 -7.59 2.13 -16.51
N ALA A 426 -7.52 0.82 -16.23
CA ALA A 426 -6.27 0.11 -15.99
C ALA A 426 -5.38 0.07 -17.24
N ASP A 427 -5.97 0.05 -18.42
CA ASP A 427 -5.29 0.09 -19.72
C ASP A 427 -4.53 1.39 -20.00
N LEU A 428 -4.96 2.51 -19.41
CA LEU A 428 -4.26 3.79 -19.53
C LEU A 428 -2.89 3.75 -18.84
N LYS A 429 -2.68 2.81 -17.91
CA LYS A 429 -1.45 2.61 -17.12
C LYS A 429 -1.01 3.87 -16.37
N LEU A 430 -1.92 4.78 -16.05
CA LEU A 430 -1.62 6.02 -15.34
C LEU A 430 -1.36 5.78 -13.84
N ARG A 431 -0.76 6.79 -13.18
CA ARG A 431 -0.78 6.85 -11.70
C ARG A 431 -2.18 7.26 -11.23
N MET A 432 -2.36 7.32 -9.92
CA MET A 432 -3.60 7.78 -9.28
C MET A 432 -4.86 6.90 -9.48
N ALA A 433 -4.72 5.65 -9.95
CA ALA A 433 -5.85 4.71 -10.08
C ALA A 433 -6.60 4.47 -8.75
N GLY A 434 -5.87 4.25 -7.65
CA GLY A 434 -6.46 4.11 -6.31
C GLY A 434 -7.19 5.36 -5.81
N PRO A 435 -6.56 6.55 -5.86
CA PRO A 435 -7.25 7.82 -5.60
C PRO A 435 -8.50 8.03 -6.46
N ALA A 436 -8.46 7.73 -7.76
CA ALA A 436 -9.61 7.87 -8.65
C ALA A 436 -10.74 6.93 -8.24
N LEU A 437 -10.44 5.64 -8.02
CA LEU A 437 -11.40 4.67 -7.47
C LEU A 437 -11.99 5.17 -6.14
N GLY A 438 -11.18 5.73 -5.25
CA GLY A 438 -11.65 6.28 -3.98
C GLY A 438 -12.66 7.42 -4.14
N ARG A 439 -12.55 8.25 -5.19
CA ARG A 439 -13.56 9.28 -5.48
C ARG A 439 -14.87 8.67 -5.97
N LEU A 440 -14.80 7.64 -6.82
CA LEU A 440 -15.98 6.90 -7.28
C LEU A 440 -16.69 6.21 -6.11
N LEU A 441 -15.94 5.51 -5.26
CA LEU A 441 -16.48 4.83 -4.07
C LEU A 441 -17.12 5.81 -3.10
N LYS A 442 -16.45 6.94 -2.83
CA LYS A 442 -17.01 7.97 -1.95
C LYS A 442 -18.35 8.49 -2.48
N ALA A 443 -18.47 8.70 -3.80
CA ALA A 443 -19.71 9.14 -4.41
C ALA A 443 -20.84 8.09 -4.30
N ARG A 444 -20.50 6.81 -4.45
CA ARG A 444 -21.47 5.70 -4.51
C ARG A 444 -21.90 5.12 -3.18
N ILE A 445 -20.94 4.80 -2.32
CA ILE A 445 -21.18 4.05 -1.08
C ILE A 445 -20.97 4.89 0.18
N GLY A 446 -20.56 6.16 0.02
CA GLY A 446 -20.53 7.16 1.09
C GLY A 446 -19.83 6.65 2.35
N GLU A 447 -20.59 6.56 3.44
CA GLU A 447 -20.09 6.19 4.78
C GLU A 447 -19.62 4.74 4.88
N ARG A 448 -19.99 3.86 3.95
CA ARG A 448 -19.52 2.45 3.90
C ARG A 448 -18.11 2.32 3.33
N PHE A 449 -17.53 3.43 2.82
CA PHE A 449 -16.12 3.56 2.46
C PHE A 449 -15.37 4.38 3.50
N VAL A 450 -14.57 3.70 4.32
CA VAL A 450 -13.91 4.31 5.48
C VAL A 450 -12.40 4.17 5.43
N SER A 451 -11.73 4.98 6.24
CA SER A 451 -10.30 4.86 6.51
C SER A 451 -10.07 4.66 8.00
N ALA A 452 -9.08 3.84 8.34
CA ALA A 452 -8.68 3.59 9.72
C ALA A 452 -7.18 3.88 9.90
N ASN A 453 -6.77 4.14 11.14
CA ASN A 453 -5.36 4.32 11.49
C ASN A 453 -4.62 2.97 11.62
N LEU A 454 -4.67 2.17 10.55
CA LEU A 454 -4.01 0.87 10.42
C LEU A 454 -2.95 0.95 9.30
N PRO A 455 -1.86 1.71 9.49
CA PRO A 455 -0.88 1.87 8.43
C PRO A 455 0.04 0.65 8.32
N LEU A 456 0.49 0.37 7.10
CA LEU A 456 1.58 -0.56 6.84
C LEU A 456 2.91 0.20 6.68
N LEU A 457 4.01 -0.46 6.99
CA LEU A 457 5.35 0.09 6.79
C LEU A 457 5.75 -0.11 5.34
N HIS A 458 5.98 0.98 4.64
CA HIS A 458 6.31 0.99 3.23
C HIS A 458 7.80 1.32 3.02
N LYS A 459 8.49 0.47 2.24
CA LYS A 459 9.94 0.57 1.98
C LYS A 459 10.24 0.44 0.49
N ARG A 460 10.77 1.50 -0.11
CA ARG A 460 11.06 1.59 -1.55
C ARG A 460 12.46 1.12 -1.94
N THR A 461 13.36 1.03 -0.98
CA THR A 461 14.78 0.76 -1.25
C THR A 461 15.33 -0.35 -0.37
N LEU A 462 16.32 -1.06 -0.88
CA LEU A 462 17.06 -2.06 -0.12
C LEU A 462 17.99 -1.34 0.87
N ALA A 463 18.04 -1.84 2.11
CA ALA A 463 18.85 -1.25 3.16
C ALA A 463 20.36 -1.25 2.85
N THR A 464 20.82 -2.15 1.97
CA THR A 464 22.25 -2.34 1.65
C THR A 464 22.81 -1.29 0.70
N ASN A 465 22.01 -0.75 -0.21
CA ASN A 465 22.51 0.13 -1.28
C ASN A 465 21.56 1.29 -1.64
N HIS A 466 20.42 1.42 -0.95
CA HIS A 466 19.40 2.44 -1.22
C HIS A 466 18.85 2.43 -2.66
N GLN A 467 18.94 1.29 -3.35
CA GLN A 467 18.35 1.07 -4.67
C GLN A 467 17.04 0.27 -4.56
N GLY A 468 16.15 0.41 -5.55
CA GLY A 468 14.98 -0.44 -5.71
C GLY A 468 15.27 -1.67 -6.59
N GLU A 469 14.53 -2.76 -6.42
CA GLU A 469 14.65 -3.96 -7.28
C GLU A 469 14.06 -3.72 -8.68
N PHE A 470 12.75 -3.50 -8.77
CA PHE A 470 12.06 -3.19 -10.02
C PHE A 470 11.01 -2.11 -9.78
N ARG A 471 10.87 -1.13 -10.67
CA ARG A 471 9.76 -0.16 -10.64
C ARG A 471 9.38 0.26 -12.05
N SER A 472 8.12 0.02 -12.41
CA SER A 472 7.58 0.44 -13.71
C SER A 472 7.71 1.96 -13.90
N GLY A 473 8.25 2.36 -15.05
CA GLY A 473 8.50 3.77 -15.41
C GLY A 473 9.83 4.33 -14.91
N ILE A 474 10.68 3.50 -14.30
CA ILE A 474 12.03 3.89 -13.84
C ILE A 474 13.05 3.00 -14.53
N ASN A 475 13.96 3.62 -15.29
CA ASN A 475 15.03 2.91 -15.99
C ASN A 475 16.39 3.44 -15.53
N ASN A 476 17.27 2.55 -15.08
CA ASN A 476 18.68 2.86 -14.85
C ASN A 476 19.36 3.02 -16.22
N GLN A 477 20.00 4.17 -16.47
CA GLN A 477 20.85 4.38 -17.65
C GLN A 477 22.29 4.66 -17.21
N ASP A 478 23.26 4.47 -18.11
CA ASP A 478 24.69 4.65 -17.85
C ASP A 478 25.07 6.04 -17.28
N ARG A 479 24.20 7.05 -17.43
CA ARG A 479 24.42 8.43 -16.98
C ARG A 479 23.40 8.98 -15.98
N GLY A 480 22.54 8.14 -15.42
CA GLY A 480 21.57 8.57 -14.40
C GLY A 480 20.22 7.85 -14.49
N MET A 481 19.29 8.31 -13.66
CA MET A 481 17.95 7.74 -13.53
C MET A 481 16.99 8.37 -14.54
N ASN A 482 16.22 7.56 -15.27
CA ASN A 482 15.17 8.05 -16.18
C ASN A 482 13.78 7.86 -15.54
N LEU A 483 13.07 8.96 -15.32
CA LEU A 483 11.71 9.07 -14.76
C LEU A 483 10.70 9.70 -15.75
N ILE A 484 11.00 9.75 -17.04
CA ILE A 484 10.15 10.41 -18.04
C ILE A 484 8.76 9.75 -18.07
N ASP A 485 8.72 8.42 -18.20
CA ASP A 485 7.47 7.67 -18.21
C ASP A 485 6.70 7.81 -16.88
N GLU A 486 7.40 7.78 -15.75
CA GLU A 486 6.81 8.02 -14.42
C GLU A 486 6.18 9.42 -14.34
N SER A 487 6.84 10.44 -14.88
CA SER A 487 6.36 11.83 -14.87
C SER A 487 5.13 12.02 -15.75
N ILE A 488 5.11 11.41 -16.95
CA ILE A 488 3.96 11.42 -17.86
C ILE A 488 2.76 10.72 -17.22
N ARG A 489 2.98 9.53 -16.65
CA ARG A 489 1.93 8.76 -15.96
C ARG A 489 1.40 9.48 -14.73
N GLN A 490 2.25 10.22 -14.03
CA GLN A 490 1.88 11.03 -12.86
C GLN A 490 1.03 12.23 -13.28
N PHE A 491 1.48 13.04 -14.25
CA PHE A 491 0.74 14.19 -14.75
C PHE A 491 -0.66 13.81 -15.25
N TRP A 492 -0.75 12.84 -16.17
CA TRP A 492 -2.05 12.43 -16.71
C TRP A 492 -2.90 11.68 -15.69
N GLY A 493 -2.28 11.03 -14.70
CA GLY A 493 -2.98 10.46 -13.55
C GLY A 493 -3.64 11.53 -12.68
N ASP A 494 -2.98 12.66 -12.45
CA ASP A 494 -3.57 13.81 -11.75
C ASP A 494 -4.71 14.44 -12.57
N VAL A 495 -4.53 14.57 -13.89
CA VAL A 495 -5.62 15.02 -14.79
C VAL A 495 -6.84 14.11 -14.66
N LEU A 496 -6.66 12.79 -14.70
CA LEU A 496 -7.74 11.82 -14.52
C LEU A 496 -8.39 11.97 -13.13
N LEU A 497 -7.60 11.96 -12.06
CA LEU A 497 -8.10 12.04 -10.68
C LEU A 497 -8.95 13.29 -10.46
N PHE A 498 -8.44 14.46 -10.80
CA PHE A 498 -9.14 15.72 -10.54
C PHE A 498 -10.31 15.94 -11.52
N SER A 499 -10.27 15.33 -12.71
CA SER A 499 -11.45 15.27 -13.59
C SER A 499 -12.54 14.42 -12.95
N VAL A 500 -12.22 13.23 -12.43
CA VAL A 500 -13.18 12.38 -11.71
C VAL A 500 -13.75 13.14 -10.50
N GLU A 501 -12.91 13.78 -9.71
CA GLU A 501 -13.36 14.57 -8.55
C GLU A 501 -14.35 15.67 -8.95
N GLU A 502 -14.11 16.39 -10.03
CA GLU A 502 -15.04 17.39 -10.55
C GLU A 502 -16.34 16.75 -11.08
N LEU A 503 -16.22 15.64 -11.83
CA LEU A 503 -17.34 14.92 -12.42
C LEU A 503 -18.30 14.37 -11.37
N THR A 504 -17.81 13.98 -10.19
CA THR A 504 -18.68 13.50 -9.10
C THR A 504 -19.71 14.56 -8.66
N LYS A 505 -19.42 15.85 -8.86
CA LYS A 505 -20.36 16.94 -8.57
C LYS A 505 -21.54 17.00 -9.54
N TYR A 506 -21.41 16.33 -10.69
CA TYR A 506 -22.43 16.22 -11.74
C TYR A 506 -23.11 14.85 -11.76
N GLY A 507 -22.95 14.05 -10.70
CA GLY A 507 -23.58 12.74 -10.56
C GLY A 507 -22.82 11.57 -11.20
N TYR A 508 -21.60 11.79 -11.71
CA TYR A 508 -20.74 10.68 -12.14
C TYR A 508 -20.27 9.87 -10.90
N PRO A 509 -20.11 8.55 -10.98
CA PRO A 509 -20.35 7.69 -12.14
C PRO A 509 -21.78 7.15 -12.33
N ASP A 510 -22.70 7.43 -11.40
CA ASP A 510 -24.06 6.85 -11.45
C ASP A 510 -24.94 7.46 -12.56
N THR A 511 -24.59 8.67 -13.00
CA THR A 511 -25.17 9.31 -14.18
C THR A 511 -24.21 9.19 -15.36
N GLN A 512 -24.66 8.57 -16.44
CA GLN A 512 -23.92 8.57 -17.69
C GLN A 512 -23.92 9.97 -18.30
N LEU A 513 -22.75 10.60 -18.34
CA LEU A 513 -22.56 11.93 -18.90
C LEU A 513 -22.18 11.85 -20.39
N LYS A 514 -22.56 12.87 -21.15
CA LYS A 514 -22.18 12.98 -22.58
C LYS A 514 -20.67 13.11 -22.72
N LEU A 515 -20.11 12.46 -23.75
CA LEU A 515 -18.68 12.51 -24.06
C LEU A 515 -18.14 13.94 -24.20
N GLU A 516 -18.91 14.86 -24.76
CA GLU A 516 -18.52 16.27 -24.88
C GLU A 516 -18.34 16.92 -23.50
N SER A 517 -19.25 16.67 -22.55
CA SER A 517 -19.16 17.20 -21.19
C SER A 517 -17.94 16.64 -20.45
N LEU A 518 -17.68 15.33 -20.62
CA LEU A 518 -16.48 14.68 -20.08
C LEU A 518 -15.20 15.30 -20.66
N ALA A 519 -15.13 15.44 -21.98
CA ALA A 519 -13.99 16.02 -22.67
C ALA A 519 -13.72 17.47 -22.26
N ASN A 520 -14.77 18.28 -22.05
CA ASN A 520 -14.63 19.66 -21.58
C ASN A 520 -14.02 19.73 -20.19
N ILE A 521 -14.47 18.90 -19.25
CA ILE A 521 -13.92 18.85 -17.89
C ILE A 521 -12.48 18.34 -17.90
N VAL A 522 -12.18 17.29 -18.66
CA VAL A 522 -10.81 16.76 -18.80
C VAL A 522 -9.88 17.81 -19.37
N ASN A 523 -10.29 18.53 -20.42
CA ASN A 523 -9.47 19.59 -21.01
C ASN A 523 -9.24 20.75 -20.05
N LYS A 524 -10.25 21.19 -19.31
CA LYS A 524 -10.10 22.24 -18.30
C LYS A 524 -9.11 21.83 -17.21
N THR A 525 -9.28 20.63 -16.65
CA THR A 525 -8.37 20.08 -15.63
C THR A 525 -6.94 19.95 -16.15
N LYS A 526 -6.78 19.49 -17.39
CA LYS A 526 -5.48 19.38 -18.06
C LYS A 526 -4.75 20.72 -18.13
N GLU A 527 -5.42 21.80 -18.52
CA GLU A 527 -4.82 23.15 -18.55
C GLU A 527 -4.42 23.63 -17.15
N GLU A 528 -5.26 23.38 -16.14
CA GLU A 528 -4.97 23.74 -14.75
C GLU A 528 -3.75 22.97 -14.20
N MET A 529 -3.68 21.66 -14.44
CA MET A 529 -2.54 20.82 -14.05
C MET A 529 -1.27 21.25 -14.78
N TRP A 530 -1.35 21.56 -16.07
CA TRP A 530 -0.18 21.99 -16.84
C TRP A 530 0.46 23.27 -16.26
N ARG A 531 -0.37 24.22 -15.84
CA ARG A 531 0.11 25.44 -15.17
C ARG A 531 0.85 25.11 -13.87
N LEU A 532 0.32 24.22 -13.05
CA LEU A 532 0.94 23.83 -11.78
C LEU A 532 2.27 23.09 -11.99
N TYR A 533 2.32 22.15 -12.93
CA TYR A 533 3.54 21.43 -13.25
C TYR A 533 4.61 22.36 -13.83
N THR A 534 4.24 23.25 -14.76
CA THR A 534 5.18 24.24 -15.32
C THR A 534 5.81 25.11 -14.23
N GLN A 535 4.99 25.63 -13.30
CA GLN A 535 5.48 26.41 -12.16
C GLN A 535 6.44 25.62 -11.28
N ASN A 536 6.16 24.34 -11.02
CA ASN A 536 7.08 23.48 -10.27
C ASN A 536 8.39 23.24 -11.03
N ASN A 537 8.35 22.98 -12.33
CA ASN A 537 9.54 22.76 -13.16
C ASN A 537 10.43 24.02 -13.27
N GLU A 538 9.83 25.22 -13.29
CA GLU A 538 10.54 26.50 -13.19
C GLU A 538 11.28 26.61 -11.85
N ALA A 539 10.56 26.40 -10.72
CA ALA A 539 11.16 26.44 -9.39
C ALA A 539 12.27 25.39 -9.20
N ILE A 540 12.10 24.18 -9.74
CA ILE A 540 13.13 23.14 -9.75
C ILE A 540 14.39 23.63 -10.48
N SER A 541 14.22 24.29 -11.64
CA SER A 541 15.35 24.80 -12.43
C SER A 541 16.15 25.87 -11.66
N GLU A 542 15.48 26.78 -10.97
CA GLU A 542 16.11 27.80 -10.12
C GLU A 542 16.89 27.16 -8.94
N LYS A 543 16.25 26.22 -8.24
CA LYS A 543 16.85 25.50 -7.10
C LYS A 543 18.06 24.67 -7.53
N MET A 544 17.99 24.05 -8.71
CA MET A 544 19.11 23.30 -9.26
C MET A 544 20.30 24.19 -9.59
N ALA A 545 20.08 25.41 -10.09
CA ALA A 545 21.17 26.35 -10.34
C ALA A 545 21.91 26.70 -9.04
N LEU A 546 21.17 26.92 -7.94
CA LEU A 546 21.74 27.14 -6.61
C LEU A 546 22.51 25.92 -6.10
N LEU A 547 21.96 24.71 -6.26
CA LEU A 547 22.64 23.49 -5.82
C LEU A 547 23.94 23.26 -6.60
N LYS A 548 23.95 23.53 -7.91
CA LYS A 548 25.16 23.44 -8.73
C LYS A 548 26.23 24.40 -8.24
N ASP A 549 25.86 25.64 -7.91
CA ASP A 549 26.81 26.62 -7.38
C ASP A 549 27.50 26.13 -6.10
N TYR A 550 26.74 25.58 -5.14
CA TYR A 550 27.32 24.93 -3.95
C TYR A 550 28.29 23.79 -4.30
N LEU A 551 27.97 22.99 -5.33
CA LEU A 551 28.80 21.84 -5.70
C LEU A 551 30.05 22.23 -6.49
N THR A 552 30.02 23.33 -7.25
CA THR A 552 31.15 23.74 -8.11
C THR A 552 32.03 24.80 -7.48
N ASN A 553 31.58 25.50 -6.44
CA ASN A 553 32.36 26.55 -5.78
C ASN A 553 33.56 25.95 -5.00
N PRO A 554 34.82 26.26 -5.40
CA PRO A 554 36.02 25.71 -4.77
C PRO A 554 36.26 26.22 -3.32
N GLU A 555 35.55 27.26 -2.90
CA GLU A 555 35.63 27.81 -1.54
C GLU A 555 34.99 26.90 -0.49
N HIS A 556 34.12 25.98 -0.89
CA HIS A 556 33.54 25.03 0.04
C HIS A 556 34.48 23.86 0.36
N TRP A 557 34.54 23.48 1.64
CA TRP A 557 35.50 22.51 2.15
C TRP A 557 35.39 21.12 1.51
N TRP A 558 34.19 20.70 1.10
CA TRP A 558 33.99 19.40 0.44
C TRP A 558 34.67 19.30 -0.92
N ASN A 559 34.97 20.43 -1.57
CA ASN A 559 35.69 20.47 -2.85
C ASN A 559 37.22 20.45 -2.69
N ARG A 560 37.73 20.62 -1.47
CA ARG A 560 39.17 20.59 -1.16
C ARG A 560 39.64 19.28 -0.52
N SER A 561 38.70 18.44 -0.05
CA SER A 561 39.02 17.17 0.61
C SER A 561 38.97 16.00 -0.36
N GLU A 562 40.12 15.34 -0.58
CA GLU A 562 40.22 14.18 -1.46
C GLU A 562 39.32 13.01 -1.00
N GLY A 563 39.22 12.80 0.31
CA GLY A 563 38.39 11.76 0.91
C GLY A 563 36.87 11.93 0.69
N LEU A 564 36.43 13.10 0.23
CA LEU A 564 35.02 13.42 -0.01
C LEU A 564 34.63 13.46 -1.49
N LYS A 565 35.58 13.21 -2.40
CA LYS A 565 35.34 13.22 -3.84
C LYS A 565 34.18 12.30 -4.24
N GLY A 566 34.12 11.09 -3.70
CA GLY A 566 33.03 10.14 -3.96
C GLY A 566 31.66 10.66 -3.50
N ALA A 567 31.60 11.36 -2.36
CA ALA A 567 30.36 11.96 -1.88
C ALA A 567 29.91 13.11 -2.79
N VAL A 568 30.84 13.97 -3.22
CA VAL A 568 30.57 15.04 -4.21
C VAL A 568 30.07 14.44 -5.54
N ASP A 569 30.65 13.33 -5.99
CA ASP A 569 30.25 12.65 -7.22
C ASP A 569 28.81 12.11 -7.12
N HIS A 570 28.38 11.57 -5.97
CA HIS A 570 26.97 11.19 -5.76
C HIS A 570 26.00 12.37 -5.92
N TYR A 571 26.34 13.54 -5.37
CA TYR A 571 25.53 14.75 -5.53
C TYR A 571 25.50 15.24 -6.98
N LYS A 572 26.63 15.15 -7.71
CA LYS A 572 26.68 15.46 -9.14
C LYS A 572 25.81 14.52 -9.97
N THR A 573 25.84 13.22 -9.68
CA THR A 573 24.94 12.22 -10.31
C THR A 573 23.47 12.54 -10.05
N PHE A 574 23.14 12.98 -8.83
CA PHE A 574 21.80 13.45 -8.49
C PHE A 574 21.42 14.66 -9.36
N CYS A 575 22.25 15.70 -9.43
CA CYS A 575 22.02 16.87 -10.30
C CYS A 575 21.85 16.48 -11.78
N SER A 576 22.71 15.63 -12.33
CA SER A 576 22.61 15.17 -13.72
C SER A 576 21.29 14.44 -13.98
N SER A 577 20.84 13.62 -13.03
CA SER A 577 19.54 12.94 -13.12
C SER A 577 18.39 13.95 -13.06
N LEU A 578 18.46 15.01 -12.26
CA LEU A 578 17.45 16.07 -12.25
C LEU A 578 17.39 16.86 -13.55
N GLU A 579 18.54 17.20 -14.12
CA GLU A 579 18.65 17.91 -15.41
C GLU A 579 18.04 17.12 -16.56
N PHE A 580 18.14 15.80 -16.50
CA PHE A 580 17.56 14.93 -17.51
C PHE A 580 16.02 14.87 -17.41
N ASN A 581 15.46 14.94 -16.19
CA ASN A 581 14.04 14.66 -15.95
C ASN A 581 13.15 15.90 -15.74
N PHE A 582 13.63 16.93 -15.04
CA PHE A 582 12.74 17.96 -14.46
C PHE A 582 13.05 19.40 -14.88
N GLY A 583 14.25 19.73 -15.37
CA GLY A 583 14.55 21.11 -15.80
C GLY A 583 13.64 21.58 -16.95
N ILE A 584 13.40 22.88 -17.11
CA ILE A 584 12.53 23.41 -18.18
C ILE A 584 13.06 23.12 -19.61
N GLN A 585 14.36 22.86 -19.72
CA GLN A 585 15.04 22.43 -20.95
C GLN A 585 15.34 20.92 -20.97
N SER A 586 14.89 20.19 -19.96
CA SER A 586 15.15 18.75 -19.83
C SER A 586 14.39 17.95 -20.88
N LYS A 587 14.92 16.76 -21.20
CA LYS A 587 14.21 15.81 -22.05
C LYS A 587 12.86 15.42 -21.44
N GLY A 588 12.81 15.15 -20.13
CA GLY A 588 11.56 14.78 -19.46
C GLY A 588 10.47 15.85 -19.55
N TYR A 589 10.82 17.13 -19.39
CA TYR A 589 9.87 18.22 -19.58
C TYR A 589 9.39 18.34 -21.03
N GLN A 590 10.30 18.23 -22.02
CA GLN A 590 9.90 18.31 -23.44
C GLN A 590 8.98 17.15 -23.84
N GLU A 591 9.29 15.92 -23.43
CA GLU A 591 8.42 14.76 -23.69
C GLU A 591 7.05 14.93 -23.03
N LEU A 592 7.01 15.42 -21.78
CA LEU A 592 5.75 15.72 -21.10
C LEU A 592 4.95 16.79 -21.86
N LYS A 593 5.60 17.89 -22.28
CA LYS A 593 5.01 18.96 -23.07
C LYS A 593 4.46 18.45 -24.40
N ASP A 594 5.20 17.58 -25.08
CA ASP A 594 4.76 16.96 -26.32
C ASP A 594 3.48 16.16 -26.12
N THR A 595 3.39 15.37 -25.03
CA THR A 595 2.14 14.65 -24.72
C THR A 595 0.98 15.60 -24.42
N PHE A 596 1.24 16.72 -23.73
CA PHE A 596 0.25 17.76 -23.45
C PHE A 596 -0.30 18.40 -24.74
N VAL A 597 0.57 18.67 -25.72
CA VAL A 597 0.19 19.29 -27.01
C VAL A 597 -0.58 18.32 -27.91
N ARG A 598 -0.19 17.04 -27.97
CA ARG A 598 -0.72 16.06 -28.94
C ARG A 598 -2.22 15.70 -28.77
N ARG A 599 -2.92 16.19 -27.74
CA ARG A 599 -4.35 15.94 -27.40
C ARG A 599 -4.81 14.47 -27.29
N ASP A 600 -3.95 13.49 -27.59
CA ASP A 600 -4.27 12.06 -27.57
C ASP A 600 -4.70 11.60 -26.16
N PHE A 601 -3.90 11.89 -25.15
CA PHE A 601 -4.19 11.46 -23.77
C PHE A 601 -5.47 12.04 -23.19
N SER A 602 -5.77 13.33 -23.42
CA SER A 602 -7.04 13.92 -22.97
C SER A 602 -8.24 13.25 -23.61
N SER A 603 -8.16 12.93 -24.90
CA SER A 603 -9.24 12.22 -25.61
C SER A 603 -9.39 10.79 -25.11
N ARG A 604 -8.27 10.09 -24.86
CA ARG A 604 -8.26 8.74 -24.27
C ARG A 604 -8.85 8.70 -22.87
N ILE A 605 -8.52 9.68 -22.02
CA ILE A 605 -9.11 9.82 -20.68
C ILE A 605 -10.62 10.07 -20.80
N ALA A 606 -11.05 11.01 -21.64
CA ALA A 606 -12.48 11.29 -21.82
C ALA A 606 -13.26 10.08 -22.34
N LYS A 607 -12.68 9.31 -23.26
CA LYS A 607 -13.27 8.06 -23.77
C LYS A 607 -13.35 6.99 -22.68
N ALA A 608 -12.27 6.77 -21.92
CA ALA A 608 -12.27 5.80 -20.84
C ALA A 608 -13.30 6.16 -19.74
N LEU A 609 -13.46 7.45 -19.42
CA LEU A 609 -14.50 7.93 -18.49
C LEU A 609 -15.92 7.64 -19.01
N TYR A 610 -16.12 7.78 -20.33
CA TYR A 610 -17.40 7.52 -20.99
C TYR A 610 -17.72 6.02 -21.03
N ASP A 611 -16.72 5.19 -21.34
CA ASP A 611 -16.87 3.73 -21.46
C ASP A 611 -17.04 3.03 -20.12
N PHE A 612 -16.61 3.66 -19.02
CA PHE A 612 -16.68 3.08 -17.68
C PHE A 612 -18.06 2.54 -17.28
N TYR A 613 -19.14 3.16 -17.76
CA TYR A 613 -20.49 2.70 -17.49
C TYR A 613 -20.73 1.28 -18.05
N GLU A 614 -20.28 1.06 -19.28
CA GLU A 614 -20.42 -0.22 -19.96
C GLU A 614 -19.41 -1.25 -19.43
N ASP A 615 -18.17 -0.81 -19.19
CA ASP A 615 -17.13 -1.62 -18.55
C ASP A 615 -17.62 -2.19 -17.21
N GLU A 616 -18.27 -1.37 -16.39
CA GLU A 616 -18.82 -1.79 -15.11
C GLU A 616 -19.97 -2.78 -15.28
N ARG A 617 -20.94 -2.49 -16.16
CA ARG A 617 -22.07 -3.40 -16.44
C ARG A 617 -21.55 -4.80 -16.81
N LEU A 618 -20.62 -4.87 -17.77
CA LEU A 618 -20.01 -6.12 -18.22
C LEU A 618 -19.21 -6.80 -17.10
N TRP A 619 -18.51 -6.03 -16.26
CA TRP A 619 -17.79 -6.57 -15.11
C TRP A 619 -18.72 -7.27 -14.12
N HIS A 620 -19.88 -6.70 -13.83
CA HIS A 620 -20.90 -7.32 -12.99
C HIS A 620 -21.40 -8.65 -13.56
N GLU A 621 -21.67 -8.70 -14.86
CA GLU A 621 -22.10 -9.93 -15.57
C GLU A 621 -21.06 -11.04 -15.45
N VAL A 622 -19.79 -10.70 -15.67
CA VAL A 622 -18.67 -11.64 -15.50
C VAL A 622 -18.58 -12.18 -14.07
N LEU A 623 -18.77 -11.35 -13.05
CA LEU A 623 -18.67 -11.80 -11.66
C LEU A 623 -19.84 -12.69 -11.24
N ASN A 624 -21.06 -12.36 -11.67
CA ASN A 624 -22.27 -13.10 -11.32
C ASN A 624 -22.41 -14.41 -12.12
N GLY A 625 -21.81 -14.47 -13.32
CA GLY A 625 -22.03 -15.55 -14.28
C GLY A 625 -23.32 -15.41 -15.08
N ASP A 626 -24.01 -14.27 -14.96
CA ASP A 626 -25.22 -13.95 -15.70
C ASP A 626 -24.84 -13.62 -17.16
N GLY A 627 -25.48 -14.26 -18.15
CA GLY A 627 -25.25 -14.00 -19.58
C GLY A 627 -24.08 -14.75 -20.23
N LEU A 628 -23.35 -15.59 -19.49
CA LEU A 628 -22.28 -16.44 -20.05
C LEU A 628 -22.83 -17.64 -20.85
N ASP A 629 -24.07 -18.05 -20.59
CA ASP A 629 -24.73 -19.17 -21.28
C ASP A 629 -25.31 -18.76 -22.65
N ASP A 630 -25.80 -17.52 -22.80
CA ASP A 630 -26.40 -17.05 -24.06
C ASP A 630 -25.35 -16.76 -25.16
N ALA A 631 -24.10 -16.49 -24.79
CA ALA A 631 -23.00 -16.27 -25.74
C ALA A 631 -22.36 -17.59 -26.24
N ALA A 632 -22.69 -18.74 -25.64
CA ALA A 632 -22.17 -20.05 -26.03
C ALA A 632 -22.93 -20.69 -27.21
N GLU A 633 -24.08 -20.15 -27.62
CA GLU A 633 -24.93 -20.75 -28.67
C GLU A 633 -24.65 -20.28 -30.11
N GLU A 634 -23.79 -19.30 -30.36
CA GLU A 634 -23.39 -18.98 -31.74
C GLU A 634 -22.22 -19.86 -32.22
N LYS A 635 -22.49 -21.15 -32.43
CA LYS A 635 -21.71 -21.98 -33.37
C LYS A 635 -22.44 -22.03 -34.72
N PRO A 636 -21.85 -21.54 -35.83
CA PRO A 636 -22.45 -21.68 -37.14
C PRO A 636 -22.28 -23.11 -37.67
N GLY A 637 -23.41 -23.81 -37.84
CA GLY A 637 -23.67 -24.76 -38.92
C GLY A 637 -22.93 -26.10 -38.91
N SER A 638 -23.51 -27.11 -38.25
CA SER A 638 -23.39 -28.50 -38.73
C SER A 638 -24.67 -28.88 -39.47
N LEU A 639 -24.60 -28.86 -40.80
CA LEU A 639 -25.58 -29.47 -41.70
C LEU A 639 -25.89 -30.91 -41.26
N SER A 640 -27.15 -31.17 -40.90
CA SER A 640 -27.66 -32.53 -40.77
C SER A 640 -27.84 -33.13 -42.18
N LEU A 641 -26.98 -34.07 -42.56
CA LEU A 641 -27.26 -34.98 -43.67
C LEU A 641 -27.95 -36.22 -43.11
N THR A 642 -29.28 -36.20 -43.13
CA THR A 642 -30.09 -37.41 -43.05
C THR A 642 -30.29 -37.99 -44.45
N GLY A 643 -29.97 -39.27 -44.62
CA GLY A 643 -30.70 -40.15 -45.52
C GLY A 643 -29.92 -40.68 -46.72
N PHE A 644 -29.37 -41.89 -46.59
CA PHE A 644 -29.46 -42.90 -47.65
C PHE A 644 -29.48 -44.30 -47.02
N SER A 645 -30.68 -44.88 -46.97
CA SER A 645 -30.92 -46.31 -46.80
C SER A 645 -30.86 -46.98 -48.16
N VAL A 646 -30.05 -48.02 -48.32
CA VAL A 646 -30.28 -49.05 -49.34
C VAL A 646 -29.99 -50.41 -48.72
N SER A 647 -31.06 -51.16 -48.48
CA SER A 647 -31.02 -52.59 -48.18
C SER A 647 -31.18 -53.40 -49.46
N GLY A 648 -30.17 -54.22 -49.77
CA GLY A 648 -30.31 -55.57 -50.33
C GLY A 648 -30.60 -55.74 -51.82
N GLY A 649 -29.79 -56.59 -52.47
CA GLY A 649 -30.27 -57.48 -53.54
C GLY A 649 -29.34 -57.66 -54.74
N LEU A 650 -28.57 -58.76 -54.67
CA LEU A 650 -27.90 -59.52 -55.76
C LEU A 650 -26.74 -58.88 -56.53
#